data_AF-A0AA43UIV7-F1
#
_entry.id   AF-A0AA43UIV7-F1
#
_cell.length_a   1.000
_cell.length_b   1.000
_cell.length_c   1.000
_cell.angle_alpha   90.00
_cell.angle_beta   90.00
_cell.angle_gamma   90.00
#
_symmetry.space_group_name_H-M   'P 1'
#
loop_
_entity.id
_entity.type
_entity.pdbx_description
1 polymer ?
#
loop_
_entity_poly.entity_id
_entity_poly.type
_entity_poly.pdbx_seq_one_letter_code
_entity_poly.pdbx_strand_id
1 'polypeptide(L)'
;MLNNKMKLILLLGVILITIGTTTATVTNTTSDTTTNTIDTLNTTTPNTIELKTQNDNKEIITEPNKNINTQNNEKTNTITKKTSQTEHTYHVTPNGEKNTNLNYAIKDINSNGIDGDIYTIKLAEGRYSFDKSINTTLILNKTLTTGITLNLIGTNPENTILDGTDTTKILVITSKFNIIINNLTFVQARSSNNSEGGAITITNGSIIINNSNFYNNNANCGGAIQASHTKLTLIQNSNFINNIANTGGAIDTSYTNSTIIQNSNFINNIANEQGGSITYTYNKENLINNSNFYNNNANCGGAIWCQSKKINILNSVFNNNTVSLNGSAIYNTNIDLITIQNSSFINNKAKDSGSIFNYDQTLTNITNSNFINNTAKNGAILYNQEHNKFIITNSTIIHNTATTGGVIYNNGTLEVTNSCFVDNYNNNNSSKTIFNIADCKLNSNWWGNNTPDWNKLLNNLTNIPNNFIIMNFTLINEGTYKVSLNTLNDSTKLKDTIPFRKLIIQGLNYEYLNESFNNEIIIHNTSLNKYSLKATIDNQTMTLFNNPINVTTWKDLVEIATGGMDVSLKNDITTDNTPLTILNQYSVLIKGNGHTITINNSITSTLITTQGTLILDNITFDGQYTERSDAIIKNNKQANTTITNTIIKNNNNENNGGAIFNNGYLIIMNSSFINNKAITGGGAIYNTNLGNLITLNSSFINCTATTGGAINNKNNLIIINSSFTSNTAGYNGIIFNGNNKELTIINSNFTNNNAVYGGVIYNEGNLNITYSNFINNTAGYGGAIETKNSTYISNSTFINNTATSNGGAIRNNDNKLNILNSSFINNQANSAGGAIYNTGKLNITYSVFVNNNATEGSAIYTTTEINNTNNWWGSNTPNWNELLNDEKYAPTNFVILKLIAKLQSKVYIISLNTLNNNTKIAGLPFRELIIKNEKEVIYSTDKFTGEKTINYNGSSYLTVTLDGQIITSDPVNITTWDELVENVNNNNSVRLKNNITITSSLTIKGNQEILIDGNGYAINREYTIITDDYSIKLSGNLTLNNITFNGGSKKISVSCIQGMDSCNLTIKNSNFINHNGSSVIHGIHETIVTNSNFINNSYYFGGVITRSYKLTIINSNFTNNTSNMHGGVIYNMYTKNSIMNIINSTFIENKATKKGGAIYAEGCIVNITNSIFKDNN
;
A
#
# COMPACT_ATOMS: atom_id res chain seq x y z
N MET A 1 -44.09 20.80 53.00
CA MET A 1 -45.34 20.65 52.23
C MET A 1 -45.00 20.69 50.74
N LEU A 2 -45.57 19.74 50.00
CA LEU A 2 -45.61 19.53 48.55
C LEU A 2 -44.37 19.70 47.64
N ASN A 3 -44.05 18.57 46.99
CA ASN A 3 -43.49 18.32 45.66
C ASN A 3 -41.99 18.48 45.37
N ASN A 4 -41.28 17.40 45.74
CA ASN A 4 -40.06 16.88 45.12
C ASN A 4 -40.38 15.49 44.54
N LYS A 5 -40.23 15.27 43.22
CA LYS A 5 -39.93 13.98 42.55
C LYS A 5 -39.97 14.08 41.01
N MET A 6 -38.79 14.15 40.38
CA MET A 6 -38.36 13.34 39.22
C MET A 6 -37.02 13.86 38.68
N LYS A 7 -35.95 13.49 39.40
CA LYS A 7 -34.56 13.41 38.94
C LYS A 7 -34.06 12.05 39.43
N LEU A 8 -34.24 11.01 38.63
CA LEU A 8 -33.60 9.70 38.80
C LEU A 8 -33.89 8.89 37.52
N ILE A 9 -32.91 8.71 36.64
CA ILE A 9 -32.30 7.43 36.20
C ILE A 9 -31.78 7.82 34.77
N LEU A 10 -30.52 7.73 34.33
CA LEU A 10 -29.50 6.69 34.46
C LEU A 10 -28.15 7.30 34.00
N LEU A 11 -27.13 7.34 34.87
CA LEU A 11 -25.71 7.48 34.49
C LEU A 11 -24.88 6.62 35.47
N LEU A 12 -24.02 5.78 34.89
CA LEU A 12 -22.91 4.99 35.46
C LEU A 12 -23.18 3.61 36.09
N GLY A 13 -22.66 2.57 35.39
CA GLY A 13 -22.30 1.25 35.90
C GLY A 13 -21.53 0.48 34.81
N VAL A 14 -20.27 0.17 35.06
CA VAL A 14 -19.20 -0.19 34.10
C VAL A 14 -18.77 -1.67 34.30
N ILE A 15 -18.61 -2.41 33.20
CA ILE A 15 -17.71 -3.57 32.89
C ILE A 15 -17.78 -4.87 33.75
N LEU A 16 -18.04 -6.04 33.12
CA LEU A 16 -17.08 -7.16 32.88
C LEU A 16 -17.73 -8.43 32.24
N ILE A 17 -17.21 -8.80 31.05
CA ILE A 17 -16.73 -10.12 30.55
C ILE A 17 -17.68 -11.36 30.42
N THR A 18 -17.93 -11.69 29.14
CA THR A 18 -17.98 -12.97 28.38
C THR A 18 -18.73 -14.24 28.86
N ILE A 19 -19.45 -14.81 27.88
CA ILE A 19 -19.47 -16.22 27.36
C ILE A 19 -20.94 -16.63 27.14
N GLY A 20 -21.23 -17.20 25.97
CA GLY A 20 -22.39 -18.10 25.83
C GLY A 20 -23.31 -17.82 24.64
N THR A 21 -23.10 -18.61 23.60
CA THR A 21 -24.10 -19.07 22.62
C THR A 21 -25.54 -19.10 23.14
N THR A 22 -26.53 -18.71 22.31
CA THR A 22 -27.78 -19.50 22.17
C THR A 22 -28.64 -19.04 21.00
N THR A 23 -29.04 -20.04 20.22
CA THR A 23 -30.27 -20.17 19.44
C THR A 23 -31.51 -19.54 20.07
N ALA A 24 -32.38 -18.92 19.26
CA ALA A 24 -33.79 -18.71 19.64
C ALA A 24 -34.73 -18.99 18.46
N THR A 25 -35.73 -19.77 18.80
CA THR A 25 -36.88 -20.28 18.05
C THR A 25 -37.93 -19.20 17.79
N VAL A 26 -38.65 -19.36 16.67
CA VAL A 26 -39.85 -18.59 16.30
C VAL A 26 -41.05 -19.11 17.07
N THR A 27 -41.90 -18.21 17.57
CA THR A 27 -43.35 -18.44 17.66
C THR A 27 -44.09 -17.18 17.22
N ASN A 28 -44.96 -17.35 16.21
CA ASN A 28 -45.96 -16.39 15.74
C ASN A 28 -47.16 -16.41 16.70
N THR A 29 -47.77 -15.25 16.93
CA THR A 29 -49.24 -15.14 16.99
C THR A 29 -49.72 -13.78 16.48
N THR A 30 -50.84 -13.89 15.78
CA THR A 30 -51.66 -12.96 15.00
C THR A 30 -52.48 -11.97 15.84
N SER A 31 -52.86 -10.82 15.28
CA SER A 31 -54.26 -10.49 14.92
C SER A 31 -54.53 -8.96 14.77
N ASP A 32 -54.86 -8.58 13.54
CA ASP A 32 -56.08 -7.86 13.11
C ASP A 32 -56.47 -6.43 13.56
N THR A 33 -56.69 -5.63 12.50
CA THR A 33 -57.91 -4.82 12.16
C THR A 33 -57.88 -3.28 12.17
N THR A 34 -58.01 -2.76 10.93
CA THR A 34 -58.95 -1.73 10.41
C THR A 34 -58.53 -0.26 10.16
N THR A 35 -58.25 0.01 8.86
CA THR A 35 -58.84 1.03 7.93
C THR A 35 -58.75 2.53 8.23
N ASN A 36 -57.95 3.32 7.47
CA ASN A 36 -58.29 3.93 6.17
C ASN A 36 -57.39 5.15 5.79
N THR A 37 -56.68 4.99 4.67
CA THR A 37 -56.37 5.94 3.56
C THR A 37 -55.83 7.37 3.82
N ILE A 38 -54.61 7.64 3.35
CA ILE A 38 -54.23 8.65 2.31
C ILE A 38 -52.83 8.30 1.79
N ASP A 39 -52.67 8.28 0.46
CA ASP A 39 -51.49 7.85 -0.30
C ASP A 39 -50.23 8.72 -0.09
N THR A 40 -49.11 8.08 0.27
CA THR A 40 -47.75 8.59 0.05
C THR A 40 -46.87 7.47 -0.49
N LEU A 41 -46.17 7.73 -1.60
CA LEU A 41 -45.24 6.81 -2.27
C LEU A 41 -44.14 6.29 -1.32
N ASN A 42 -44.05 4.97 -1.20
CA ASN A 42 -43.06 4.25 -0.42
C ASN A 42 -41.68 4.20 -1.10
N THR A 43 -40.66 4.62 -0.35
CA THR A 43 -39.27 4.19 -0.49
C THR A 43 -39.08 2.86 0.25
N THR A 44 -38.72 1.77 -0.42
CA THR A 44 -38.31 0.52 0.23
C THR A 44 -36.84 0.19 -0.07
N THR A 45 -36.03 0.21 0.98
CA THR A 45 -34.73 -0.45 1.10
C THR A 45 -34.92 -1.97 1.24
N PRO A 46 -34.13 -2.84 0.58
CA PRO A 46 -34.09 -4.26 0.94
C PRO A 46 -32.88 -4.55 1.84
N ASN A 47 -33.15 -4.96 3.08
CA ASN A 47 -32.20 -5.62 3.96
C ASN A 47 -31.97 -7.09 3.53
N THR A 48 -30.70 -7.49 3.65
CA THR A 48 -30.09 -8.83 3.78
C THR A 48 -31.02 -10.06 3.89
N ILE A 49 -30.79 -11.04 3.01
CA ILE A 49 -31.28 -12.42 3.13
C ILE A 49 -30.13 -13.30 3.64
N GLU A 50 -30.24 -13.82 4.87
CA GLU A 50 -29.45 -14.95 5.36
C GLU A 50 -30.24 -16.26 5.12
N LEU A 51 -29.64 -17.21 4.40
CA LEU A 51 -30.15 -18.58 4.27
C LEU A 51 -29.45 -19.48 5.30
N LYS A 52 -30.23 -20.05 6.22
CA LYS A 52 -29.79 -21.12 7.14
C LYS A 52 -29.65 -22.43 6.37
N THR A 53 -28.47 -23.04 6.39
CA THR A 53 -28.25 -24.44 5.96
C THR A 53 -28.30 -25.37 7.17
N GLN A 54 -29.09 -26.43 7.06
CA GLN A 54 -29.12 -27.54 8.01
C GLN A 54 -28.51 -28.76 7.31
N ASN A 55 -27.39 -29.24 7.82
CA ASN A 55 -26.72 -30.46 7.41
C ASN A 55 -27.45 -31.67 8.00
N ASP A 56 -27.60 -32.74 7.21
CA ASP A 56 -27.47 -34.11 7.68
C ASP A 56 -27.02 -35.03 6.53
N ASN A 57 -25.80 -35.56 6.67
CA ASN A 57 -25.31 -36.92 6.38
C ASN A 57 -25.79 -37.64 5.09
N LYS A 58 -24.95 -38.25 4.25
CA LYS A 58 -23.89 -39.23 4.57
C LYS A 58 -23.15 -39.59 3.27
N GLU A 59 -21.85 -39.89 3.38
CA GLU A 59 -20.97 -40.46 2.34
C GLU A 59 -21.58 -41.67 1.62
N ILE A 60 -21.38 -41.80 0.30
CA ILE A 60 -20.90 -43.04 -0.36
C ILE A 60 -20.03 -42.66 -1.59
N ILE A 61 -18.83 -43.22 -1.58
CA ILE A 61 -17.79 -43.24 -2.62
C ILE A 61 -18.22 -44.18 -3.77
N THR A 62 -18.04 -43.78 -5.04
CA THR A 62 -17.52 -44.65 -6.14
C THR A 62 -17.51 -43.90 -7.49
N GLU A 63 -16.31 -43.74 -8.06
CA GLU A 63 -16.08 -43.66 -9.51
C GLU A 63 -16.10 -45.11 -10.12
N PRO A 64 -15.83 -45.32 -11.43
CA PRO A 64 -16.43 -44.77 -12.64
C PRO A 64 -16.76 -45.90 -13.65
N ASN A 65 -17.49 -45.61 -14.75
CA ASN A 65 -17.49 -46.31 -16.06
C ASN A 65 -18.81 -45.98 -16.80
N LYS A 66 -18.95 -45.99 -18.12
CA LYS A 66 -18.11 -46.05 -19.33
C LYS A 66 -19.15 -46.00 -20.48
N ASN A 67 -18.84 -45.30 -21.57
CA ASN A 67 -19.40 -45.36 -22.94
C ASN A 67 -20.79 -45.99 -23.19
N ILE A 68 -21.61 -45.33 -24.04
CA ILE A 68 -22.09 -45.85 -25.35
C ILE A 68 -23.02 -44.82 -26.05
N ASN A 69 -22.52 -44.34 -27.20
CA ASN A 69 -23.15 -44.25 -28.53
C ASN A 69 -24.67 -44.01 -28.76
N THR A 70 -24.90 -42.92 -29.50
CA THR A 70 -25.66 -42.76 -30.78
C THR A 70 -27.20 -42.73 -30.87
N GLN A 71 -27.62 -41.66 -31.57
CA GLN A 71 -28.65 -41.52 -32.61
C GLN A 71 -30.10 -41.10 -32.25
N ASN A 72 -30.37 -39.84 -32.61
CA ASN A 72 -31.45 -39.29 -33.45
C ASN A 72 -32.94 -39.40 -33.09
N ASN A 73 -33.54 -38.18 -33.14
CA ASN A 73 -34.88 -37.79 -33.56
C ASN A 73 -36.08 -38.13 -32.67
N GLU A 74 -36.66 -37.10 -32.03
CA GLU A 74 -37.90 -36.48 -32.51
C GLU A 74 -38.27 -35.26 -31.64
N LYS A 75 -38.74 -34.18 -32.29
CA LYS A 75 -39.35 -33.02 -31.64
C LYS A 75 -40.75 -33.39 -31.20
N THR A 76 -41.11 -33.17 -29.94
CA THR A 76 -42.44 -32.67 -29.56
C THR A 76 -42.43 -32.06 -28.15
N ASN A 77 -43.22 -31.00 -28.03
CA ASN A 77 -43.39 -30.08 -26.90
C ASN A 77 -43.29 -30.68 -25.50
N THR A 78 -42.44 -30.11 -24.66
CA THR A 78 -42.53 -30.22 -23.20
C THR A 78 -42.47 -28.85 -22.55
N ILE A 79 -43.61 -28.51 -21.96
CA ILE A 79 -43.85 -27.66 -20.79
C ILE A 79 -42.54 -27.19 -20.12
N THR A 80 -42.36 -25.87 -20.04
CA THR A 80 -41.30 -25.19 -19.29
C THR A 80 -41.21 -25.74 -17.87
N LYS A 81 -40.31 -26.70 -17.66
CA LYS A 81 -39.73 -26.99 -16.35
C LYS A 81 -39.02 -25.70 -15.92
N LYS A 82 -39.52 -25.05 -14.87
CA LYS A 82 -38.67 -24.18 -14.04
C LYS A 82 -37.49 -25.05 -13.62
N THR A 83 -36.35 -24.89 -14.27
CA THR A 83 -35.10 -25.51 -13.82
C THR A 83 -34.80 -24.91 -12.45
N SER A 84 -34.72 -25.77 -11.45
CA SER A 84 -34.17 -25.41 -10.15
C SER A 84 -32.75 -24.88 -10.38
N GLN A 85 -32.50 -23.63 -10.03
CA GLN A 85 -31.16 -23.04 -10.07
C GLN A 85 -30.24 -23.86 -9.16
N THR A 86 -29.19 -24.46 -9.72
CA THR A 86 -28.22 -25.24 -8.94
C THR A 86 -26.98 -24.42 -8.62
N GLU A 87 -26.42 -24.65 -7.43
CA GLU A 87 -25.23 -23.96 -6.94
C GLU A 87 -23.99 -24.87 -7.00
N HIS A 88 -22.90 -24.35 -7.57
CA HIS A 88 -21.62 -25.03 -7.70
C HIS A 88 -20.54 -24.25 -6.95
N THR A 89 -19.64 -24.91 -6.23
CA THR A 89 -18.59 -24.22 -5.45
C THR A 89 -17.18 -24.73 -5.76
N TYR A 90 -16.27 -23.79 -6.01
CA TYR A 90 -14.83 -24.00 -6.16
C TYR A 90 -14.08 -23.43 -4.96
N HIS A 91 -13.15 -24.21 -4.43
CA HIS A 91 -12.19 -23.75 -3.43
C HIS A 91 -10.81 -23.62 -4.07
N VAL A 92 -10.29 -22.40 -4.10
CA VAL A 92 -9.11 -22.06 -4.89
C VAL A 92 -8.03 -21.48 -4.00
N THR A 93 -6.80 -21.95 -4.17
CA THR A 93 -5.63 -21.47 -3.43
C THR A 93 -4.61 -20.84 -4.39
N PRO A 94 -3.76 -19.90 -3.92
CA PRO A 94 -2.66 -19.40 -4.72
C PRO A 94 -1.75 -20.55 -5.19
N ASN A 95 -1.42 -20.60 -6.48
CA ASN A 95 -0.63 -21.68 -7.11
C ASN A 95 -1.23 -23.10 -7.02
N GLY A 96 -2.55 -23.25 -6.83
CA GLY A 96 -3.17 -24.58 -6.78
C GLY A 96 -2.84 -25.46 -7.99
N GLU A 97 -2.62 -26.76 -7.76
CA GLU A 97 -2.48 -27.77 -8.82
C GLU A 97 -3.83 -28.00 -9.51
N LYS A 98 -3.80 -28.37 -10.80
CA LYS A 98 -4.92 -28.67 -11.74
C LYS A 98 -6.33 -28.23 -11.31
N ASN A 99 -6.93 -28.81 -10.26
CA ASN A 99 -8.32 -28.60 -9.86
C ASN A 99 -8.54 -27.54 -8.75
N THR A 100 -7.47 -26.95 -8.21
CA THR A 100 -7.52 -25.94 -7.13
C THR A 100 -7.00 -24.56 -7.57
N ASN A 101 -6.75 -24.41 -8.87
CA ASN A 101 -6.31 -23.16 -9.49
C ASN A 101 -7.49 -22.32 -9.98
N LEU A 102 -7.39 -20.99 -9.85
CA LEU A 102 -8.39 -20.05 -10.37
C LEU A 102 -8.63 -20.20 -11.88
N ASN A 103 -7.56 -20.41 -12.64
CA ASN A 103 -7.65 -20.63 -14.09
C ASN A 103 -8.47 -21.87 -14.45
N TYR A 104 -8.40 -22.92 -13.63
CA TYR A 104 -9.17 -24.13 -13.86
C TYR A 104 -10.66 -23.89 -13.60
N ALA A 105 -11.02 -23.28 -12.46
CA ALA A 105 -12.41 -22.98 -12.15
C ALA A 105 -13.06 -22.15 -13.27
N ILE A 106 -12.35 -21.13 -13.78
CA ILE A 106 -12.84 -20.30 -14.90
C ILE A 106 -12.96 -21.09 -16.20
N LYS A 107 -11.98 -21.95 -16.53
CA LYS A 107 -12.04 -22.82 -17.72
C LYS A 107 -13.20 -23.81 -17.64
N ASP A 108 -13.42 -24.43 -16.49
CA ASP A 108 -14.52 -25.35 -16.29
C ASP A 108 -15.88 -24.64 -16.45
N ILE A 109 -16.06 -23.48 -15.82
CA ILE A 109 -17.29 -22.69 -15.97
C ILE A 109 -17.55 -22.35 -17.45
N ASN A 110 -16.52 -21.99 -18.22
CA ASN A 110 -16.71 -21.74 -19.65
C ASN A 110 -17.12 -23.01 -20.43
N SER A 111 -16.45 -24.13 -20.20
CA SER A 111 -16.70 -25.37 -20.92
C SER A 111 -18.03 -26.00 -20.51
N ASN A 112 -18.25 -26.14 -19.21
CA ASN A 112 -19.28 -26.98 -18.61
C ASN A 112 -20.40 -26.20 -17.91
N GLY A 113 -20.24 -24.89 -17.73
CA GLY A 113 -21.23 -24.06 -17.02
C GLY A 113 -22.62 -24.14 -17.64
N ILE A 114 -23.64 -24.31 -16.80
CA ILE A 114 -25.05 -24.43 -17.20
C ILE A 114 -25.73 -23.06 -17.07
N ASP A 115 -26.49 -22.69 -18.10
CA ASP A 115 -27.18 -21.40 -18.15
C ASP A 115 -28.27 -21.29 -17.05
N GLY A 116 -28.28 -20.17 -16.31
CA GLY A 116 -29.17 -19.95 -15.16
C GLY A 116 -28.62 -20.39 -13.80
N ASP A 117 -27.54 -21.17 -13.74
CA ASP A 117 -26.94 -21.63 -12.48
C ASP A 117 -26.09 -20.56 -11.77
N ILE A 118 -25.74 -20.86 -10.50
CA ILE A 118 -24.85 -20.07 -9.67
C ILE A 118 -23.54 -20.84 -9.48
N TYR A 119 -22.41 -20.16 -9.72
CA TYR A 119 -21.07 -20.66 -9.46
C TYR A 119 -20.40 -19.78 -8.42
N THR A 120 -19.80 -20.38 -7.40
CA THR A 120 -19.10 -19.66 -6.33
C THR A 120 -17.65 -20.08 -6.30
N ILE A 121 -16.73 -19.15 -6.52
CA ILE A 121 -15.28 -19.34 -6.38
C ILE A 121 -14.85 -18.67 -5.07
N LYS A 122 -14.45 -19.50 -4.10
CA LYS A 122 -13.88 -19.05 -2.82
C LYS A 122 -12.36 -19.05 -2.93
N LEU A 123 -11.78 -17.87 -2.92
CA LEU A 123 -10.35 -17.64 -2.92
C LEU A 123 -9.83 -17.66 -1.49
N ALA A 124 -8.90 -18.56 -1.21
CA ALA A 124 -8.13 -18.53 0.02
C ALA A 124 -7.28 -17.25 0.10
N GLU A 125 -6.77 -16.95 1.30
CA GLU A 125 -5.79 -15.87 1.46
C GLU A 125 -4.54 -16.11 0.61
N GLY A 126 -4.01 -15.01 0.06
CA GLY A 126 -2.79 -14.95 -0.72
C GLY A 126 -2.97 -14.17 -2.01
N ARG A 127 -1.88 -14.07 -2.78
CA ARG A 127 -1.86 -13.35 -4.05
C ARG A 127 -1.89 -14.29 -5.24
N TYR A 128 -2.79 -13.97 -6.15
CA TYR A 128 -2.99 -14.59 -7.44
C TYR A 128 -2.34 -13.67 -8.48
N SER A 129 -1.13 -14.00 -8.90
CA SER A 129 -0.36 -13.18 -9.86
C SER A 129 -0.66 -13.58 -11.30
N PHE A 130 -0.86 -12.59 -12.15
CA PHE A 130 -1.13 -12.71 -13.57
C PHE A 130 0.01 -12.05 -14.34
N ASP A 131 0.63 -12.79 -15.24
CA ASP A 131 1.76 -12.36 -16.07
C ASP A 131 1.43 -12.60 -17.56
N LYS A 132 1.69 -11.57 -18.38
CA LYS A 132 1.54 -11.59 -19.84
C LYS A 132 2.49 -12.61 -20.51
N SER A 133 3.66 -12.88 -19.93
CA SER A 133 4.66 -13.84 -20.45
C SER A 133 4.14 -15.28 -20.51
N ILE A 134 3.11 -15.59 -19.70
CA ILE A 134 2.47 -16.91 -19.59
C ILE A 134 0.96 -16.88 -19.92
N ASN A 135 0.45 -15.77 -20.46
CA ASN A 135 -0.93 -15.57 -20.94
C ASN A 135 -2.02 -16.02 -19.94
N THR A 136 -2.01 -15.43 -18.74
CA THR A 136 -2.81 -15.90 -17.58
C THR A 136 -4.11 -15.15 -17.32
N THR A 137 -4.52 -14.18 -18.15
CA THR A 137 -5.79 -13.45 -17.96
C THR A 137 -6.99 -14.39 -17.87
N LEU A 138 -7.85 -14.17 -16.88
CA LEU A 138 -9.09 -14.90 -16.70
C LEU A 138 -10.13 -14.40 -17.70
N ILE A 139 -10.63 -15.27 -18.56
CA ILE A 139 -11.61 -14.91 -19.60
C ILE A 139 -12.87 -15.74 -19.38
N LEU A 140 -14.03 -15.08 -19.28
CA LEU A 140 -15.35 -15.68 -19.26
C LEU A 140 -16.12 -15.28 -20.51
N ASN A 141 -16.30 -16.20 -21.45
CA ASN A 141 -16.83 -15.92 -22.77
C ASN A 141 -17.84 -16.95 -23.29
N LYS A 142 -18.36 -17.82 -22.40
CA LYS A 142 -19.40 -18.79 -22.75
C LYS A 142 -20.65 -18.10 -23.30
N THR A 143 -21.19 -18.59 -24.41
CA THR A 143 -22.48 -18.14 -24.96
C THR A 143 -23.63 -18.55 -24.04
N LEU A 144 -24.40 -17.58 -23.55
CA LEU A 144 -25.47 -17.77 -22.55
C LEU A 144 -26.77 -17.09 -23.00
N THR A 145 -27.92 -17.74 -22.75
CA THR A 145 -29.25 -17.20 -23.07
C THR A 145 -29.85 -16.41 -21.89
N THR A 146 -29.88 -17.00 -20.69
CA THR A 146 -30.41 -16.40 -19.44
C THR A 146 -29.33 -15.76 -18.58
N GLY A 147 -28.12 -16.31 -18.57
CA GLY A 147 -26.95 -15.84 -17.85
C GLY A 147 -26.55 -16.74 -16.67
N ILE A 148 -25.26 -16.76 -16.33
CA ILE A 148 -24.71 -17.44 -15.15
C ILE A 148 -24.44 -16.39 -14.06
N THR A 149 -24.74 -16.70 -12.80
CA THR A 149 -24.26 -15.90 -11.67
C THR A 149 -22.93 -16.43 -11.16
N LEU A 150 -21.90 -15.59 -11.08
CA LEU A 150 -20.59 -15.95 -10.57
C LEU A 150 -20.26 -15.16 -9.31
N ASN A 151 -20.16 -15.83 -8.17
CA ASN A 151 -19.67 -15.24 -6.94
C ASN A 151 -18.16 -15.46 -6.85
N LEU A 152 -17.35 -14.40 -6.95
CA LEU A 152 -15.91 -14.42 -6.70
C LEU A 152 -15.65 -13.82 -5.32
N ILE A 153 -15.33 -14.66 -4.35
CA ILE A 153 -15.31 -14.29 -2.93
C ILE A 153 -13.91 -14.51 -2.37
N GLY A 154 -13.30 -13.43 -1.88
CA GLY A 154 -12.12 -13.50 -1.04
C GLY A 154 -12.47 -13.64 0.43
N THR A 155 -11.47 -14.01 1.21
CA THR A 155 -11.61 -14.08 2.67
C THR A 155 -11.72 -12.68 3.29
N ASN A 156 -10.89 -11.76 2.84
CA ASN A 156 -10.87 -10.34 3.19
C ASN A 156 -10.06 -9.59 2.10
N PRO A 157 -10.37 -8.30 1.86
CA PRO A 157 -9.68 -7.56 0.79
C PRO A 157 -8.20 -7.35 1.11
N GLU A 158 -7.81 -7.31 2.37
CA GLU A 158 -6.41 -7.12 2.81
C GLU A 158 -5.47 -8.24 2.35
N ASN A 159 -5.94 -9.49 2.37
CA ASN A 159 -5.12 -10.69 2.20
C ASN A 159 -5.41 -11.48 0.92
N THR A 160 -6.54 -11.25 0.24
CA THR A 160 -6.87 -11.94 -1.01
C THR A 160 -6.67 -10.99 -2.20
N ILE A 161 -5.49 -11.06 -2.82
CA ILE A 161 -5.02 -10.12 -3.84
C ILE A 161 -4.98 -10.77 -5.22
N LEU A 162 -5.53 -10.10 -6.24
CA LEU A 162 -5.34 -10.42 -7.64
C LEU A 162 -4.40 -9.37 -8.23
N ASP A 163 -3.22 -9.78 -8.70
CA ASP A 163 -2.14 -8.88 -9.10
C ASP A 163 -1.80 -9.06 -10.58
N GLY A 164 -2.00 -8.02 -11.39
CA GLY A 164 -1.68 -8.04 -12.82
C GLY A 164 -0.21 -7.79 -13.15
N THR A 165 0.65 -7.64 -12.12
CA THR A 165 2.12 -7.50 -12.21
C THR A 165 2.62 -6.36 -13.10
N ASP A 166 1.78 -5.34 -13.33
CA ASP A 166 1.94 -4.26 -14.32
C ASP A 166 2.08 -4.76 -15.76
N THR A 167 1.81 -6.05 -16.01
CA THR A 167 1.99 -6.66 -17.33
C THR A 167 0.67 -6.98 -18.02
N THR A 168 -0.40 -7.24 -17.27
CA THR A 168 -1.67 -7.73 -17.85
C THR A 168 -2.90 -7.37 -17.03
N LYS A 169 -4.06 -7.49 -17.67
CA LYS A 169 -5.38 -7.42 -17.05
C LYS A 169 -5.74 -8.73 -16.36
N ILE A 170 -6.63 -8.66 -15.38
CA ILE A 170 -6.96 -9.81 -14.52
C ILE A 170 -8.18 -10.57 -15.05
N LEU A 171 -9.33 -9.90 -15.21
CA LEU A 171 -10.60 -10.55 -15.50
C LEU A 171 -11.32 -9.88 -16.68
N VAL A 172 -11.69 -10.68 -17.68
CA VAL A 172 -12.44 -10.26 -18.86
C VAL A 172 -13.70 -11.10 -19.01
N ILE A 173 -14.85 -10.44 -19.15
CA ILE A 173 -16.16 -11.05 -19.25
C ILE A 173 -16.84 -10.51 -20.51
N THR A 174 -17.11 -11.37 -21.50
CA THR A 174 -17.65 -10.93 -22.80
C THR A 174 -19.06 -11.44 -23.10
N SER A 175 -19.71 -12.10 -22.14
CA SER A 175 -21.06 -12.66 -22.28
C SER A 175 -21.92 -12.36 -21.05
N LYS A 176 -23.16 -12.87 -21.01
CA LYS A 176 -24.18 -12.54 -19.99
C LYS A 176 -23.90 -13.15 -18.60
N PHE A 177 -22.72 -12.93 -18.04
CA PHE A 177 -22.42 -13.28 -16.65
C PHE A 177 -22.87 -12.17 -15.69
N ASN A 178 -23.50 -12.54 -14.59
CA ASN A 178 -23.75 -11.66 -13.45
C ASN A 178 -22.69 -11.95 -12.39
N ILE A 179 -21.67 -11.11 -12.27
CA ILE A 179 -20.57 -11.33 -11.34
C ILE A 179 -20.78 -10.56 -10.04
N ILE A 180 -20.54 -11.23 -8.91
CA ILE A 180 -20.56 -10.66 -7.57
C ILE A 180 -19.16 -10.86 -6.98
N ILE A 181 -18.46 -9.75 -6.75
CA ILE A 181 -17.12 -9.70 -6.17
C ILE A 181 -17.22 -9.22 -4.73
N ASN A 182 -16.69 -10.00 -3.80
CA ASN A 182 -16.66 -9.64 -2.39
C ASN A 182 -15.26 -9.83 -1.83
N ASN A 183 -14.79 -8.87 -1.03
CA ASN A 183 -13.61 -9.01 -0.18
C ASN A 183 -12.31 -9.29 -0.96
N LEU A 184 -12.06 -8.56 -2.05
CA LEU A 184 -10.87 -8.74 -2.89
C LEU A 184 -10.10 -7.45 -3.11
N THR A 185 -8.79 -7.57 -3.33
CA THR A 185 -7.97 -6.46 -3.83
C THR A 185 -7.45 -6.77 -5.23
N PHE A 186 -7.59 -5.83 -6.16
CA PHE A 186 -7.02 -5.87 -7.51
C PHE A 186 -5.90 -4.83 -7.62
N VAL A 187 -4.69 -5.26 -7.93
CA VAL A 187 -3.51 -4.38 -8.02
C VAL A 187 -2.73 -4.53 -9.31
N GLN A 188 -2.06 -3.44 -9.73
CA GLN A 188 -1.09 -3.43 -10.84
C GLN A 188 -1.62 -4.09 -12.11
N ALA A 189 -2.94 -4.03 -12.33
CA ALA A 189 -3.52 -4.64 -13.49
C ALA A 189 -3.39 -3.68 -14.66
N ARG A 190 -2.85 -4.17 -15.78
CA ARG A 190 -2.52 -3.33 -16.93
C ARG A 190 -3.19 -3.80 -18.21
N SER A 191 -3.95 -2.91 -18.85
CA SER A 191 -4.38 -3.11 -20.24
C SER A 191 -3.81 -2.04 -21.17
N SER A 192 -3.36 -2.47 -22.35
CA SER A 192 -2.98 -1.56 -23.45
C SER A 192 -4.05 -1.48 -24.53
N ASN A 193 -5.20 -2.14 -24.35
CA ASN A 193 -6.29 -2.14 -25.32
C ASN A 193 -7.20 -0.94 -25.07
N ASN A 194 -7.63 -0.28 -26.14
CA ASN A 194 -8.43 0.97 -26.13
C ASN A 194 -9.88 0.78 -25.67
N SER A 195 -10.28 -0.42 -25.26
CA SER A 195 -11.66 -0.73 -24.87
C SER A 195 -11.74 -1.61 -23.62
N GLU A 196 -10.68 -1.69 -22.84
CA GLU A 196 -10.57 -2.63 -21.71
C GLU A 196 -10.05 -1.95 -20.46
N GLY A 197 -10.59 -2.38 -19.32
CA GLY A 197 -10.17 -1.96 -17.99
C GLY A 197 -8.90 -2.66 -17.54
N GLY A 198 -8.19 -2.03 -16.62
CA GLY A 198 -6.91 -2.55 -16.12
C GLY A 198 -7.13 -3.86 -15.37
N ALA A 199 -8.00 -3.86 -14.35
CA ALA A 199 -8.31 -5.05 -13.58
C ALA A 199 -9.45 -5.87 -14.19
N ILE A 200 -10.58 -5.23 -14.45
CA ILE A 200 -11.81 -5.90 -14.88
C ILE A 200 -12.35 -5.26 -16.15
N THR A 201 -12.69 -6.09 -17.13
CA THR A 201 -13.48 -5.71 -18.31
C THR A 201 -14.74 -6.55 -18.33
N ILE A 202 -15.92 -5.94 -18.41
CA ILE A 202 -17.20 -6.65 -18.55
C ILE A 202 -18.05 -6.06 -19.66
N THR A 203 -18.56 -6.93 -20.54
CA THR A 203 -19.49 -6.59 -21.62
C THR A 203 -20.72 -7.47 -21.52
N ASN A 204 -21.90 -6.85 -21.37
CA ASN A 204 -23.17 -7.49 -21.03
C ASN A 204 -23.20 -8.05 -19.58
N GLY A 205 -24.38 -8.48 -19.12
CA GLY A 205 -24.54 -9.04 -17.78
C GLY A 205 -24.60 -7.98 -16.68
N SER A 206 -24.12 -8.29 -15.48
CA SER A 206 -24.12 -7.38 -14.32
C SER A 206 -22.84 -7.55 -13.49
N ILE A 207 -22.40 -6.50 -12.81
CA ILE A 207 -21.28 -6.55 -11.87
C ILE A 207 -21.67 -5.90 -10.55
N ILE A 208 -21.44 -6.62 -9.46
CA ILE A 208 -21.62 -6.15 -8.08
C ILE A 208 -20.29 -6.30 -7.37
N ILE A 209 -19.79 -5.22 -6.77
CA ILE A 209 -18.51 -5.18 -6.06
C ILE A 209 -18.75 -4.65 -4.65
N ASN A 210 -18.37 -5.46 -3.67
CA ASN A 210 -18.56 -5.14 -2.26
C ASN A 210 -17.23 -5.29 -1.53
N ASN A 211 -16.93 -4.34 -0.63
CA ASN A 211 -15.80 -4.43 0.29
C ASN A 211 -14.49 -4.82 -0.42
N SER A 212 -14.18 -4.14 -1.52
CA SER A 212 -13.06 -4.50 -2.39
C SER A 212 -12.21 -3.29 -2.76
N ASN A 213 -10.95 -3.53 -3.10
CA ASN A 213 -9.97 -2.50 -3.32
C ASN A 213 -9.36 -2.60 -4.73
N PHE A 214 -9.11 -1.46 -5.35
CA PHE A 214 -8.49 -1.34 -6.68
C PHE A 214 -7.36 -0.33 -6.61
N TYR A 215 -6.12 -0.83 -6.63
CA TYR A 215 -4.92 -0.01 -6.41
C TYR A 215 -3.95 -0.04 -7.58
N ASN A 216 -3.48 1.14 -7.99
CA ASN A 216 -2.42 1.28 -9.00
C ASN A 216 -2.72 0.52 -10.31
N ASN A 217 -3.98 0.38 -10.71
CA ASN A 217 -4.32 -0.25 -11.97
C ASN A 217 -4.25 0.76 -13.11
N ASN A 218 -3.86 0.31 -14.30
CA ASN A 218 -3.58 1.15 -15.45
C ASN A 218 -4.24 0.61 -16.72
N ALA A 219 -5.01 1.43 -17.43
CA ALA A 219 -5.63 1.04 -18.69
C ALA A 219 -5.81 2.22 -19.64
N ASN A 220 -6.32 1.99 -20.84
CA ASN A 220 -6.78 3.09 -21.67
C ASN A 220 -8.18 3.57 -21.23
N CYS A 221 -9.08 2.64 -20.86
CA CYS A 221 -10.42 2.96 -20.38
C CYS A 221 -10.68 2.27 -19.04
N GLY A 222 -11.00 3.01 -17.99
CA GLY A 222 -11.28 2.42 -16.68
C GLY A 222 -10.03 1.83 -16.05
N GLY A 223 -9.22 2.66 -15.41
CA GLY A 223 -7.91 2.25 -14.89
C GLY A 223 -8.00 0.97 -14.07
N ALA A 224 -9.07 0.82 -13.29
CA ALA A 224 -9.47 -0.43 -12.66
C ALA A 224 -10.53 -1.20 -13.45
N ILE A 225 -11.68 -0.58 -13.77
CA ILE A 225 -12.86 -1.29 -14.28
C ILE A 225 -13.37 -0.63 -15.54
N GLN A 226 -13.57 -1.43 -16.59
CA GLN A 226 -14.40 -1.07 -17.74
C GLN A 226 -15.66 -1.93 -17.73
N ALA A 227 -16.84 -1.31 -17.81
CA ALA A 227 -18.12 -2.00 -17.86
C ALA A 227 -19.02 -1.46 -18.98
N SER A 228 -19.36 -2.30 -19.96
CA SER A 228 -20.17 -1.92 -21.10
C SER A 228 -21.44 -2.77 -21.26
N HIS A 229 -22.54 -2.16 -21.69
CA HIS A 229 -23.83 -2.84 -21.94
C HIS A 229 -24.37 -3.64 -20.74
N THR A 230 -23.98 -3.29 -19.51
CA THR A 230 -24.40 -4.00 -18.31
C THR A 230 -25.80 -3.59 -17.87
N LYS A 231 -26.53 -4.52 -17.27
CA LYS A 231 -27.83 -4.28 -16.65
C LYS A 231 -27.68 -3.54 -15.32
N LEU A 232 -26.67 -3.90 -14.54
CA LEU A 232 -26.36 -3.26 -13.26
C LEU A 232 -24.85 -3.27 -13.03
N THR A 233 -24.33 -2.12 -12.63
CA THR A 233 -22.97 -1.95 -12.10
C THR A 233 -23.12 -1.37 -10.69
N LEU A 234 -23.01 -2.20 -9.65
CA LEU A 234 -23.11 -1.77 -8.24
C LEU A 234 -21.75 -1.87 -7.56
N ILE A 235 -21.31 -0.77 -6.95
CA ILE A 235 -20.04 -0.69 -6.23
C ILE A 235 -20.32 -0.11 -4.85
N GLN A 236 -19.95 -0.84 -3.81
CA GLN A 236 -20.18 -0.40 -2.43
C GLN A 236 -19.04 -0.75 -1.47
N ASN A 237 -18.83 0.11 -0.48
CA ASN A 237 -17.83 -0.06 0.58
C ASN A 237 -16.43 -0.33 0.02
N SER A 238 -16.06 0.30 -1.11
CA SER A 238 -14.88 -0.07 -1.88
C SER A 238 -13.93 1.11 -2.09
N ASN A 239 -12.65 0.83 -2.32
CA ASN A 239 -11.62 1.86 -2.49
C ASN A 239 -10.97 1.78 -3.88
N PHE A 240 -10.90 2.90 -4.56
CA PHE A 240 -10.21 3.07 -5.84
C PHE A 240 -9.11 4.11 -5.67
N ILE A 241 -7.86 3.66 -5.60
CA ILE A 241 -6.72 4.50 -5.23
C ILE A 241 -5.63 4.42 -6.30
N ASN A 242 -5.14 5.59 -6.73
CA ASN A 242 -4.02 5.73 -7.67
C ASN A 242 -4.22 4.97 -9.00
N ASN A 243 -5.45 4.79 -9.46
CA ASN A 243 -5.69 4.18 -10.76
C ASN A 243 -5.51 5.22 -11.86
N ILE A 244 -4.96 4.78 -13.00
CA ILE A 244 -4.58 5.64 -14.12
C ILE A 244 -5.26 5.15 -15.39
N ALA A 245 -5.87 6.05 -16.14
CA ALA A 245 -6.35 5.75 -17.48
C ALA A 245 -6.28 6.92 -18.46
N ASN A 246 -6.72 6.74 -19.71
CA ASN A 246 -7.05 7.88 -20.57
C ASN A 246 -8.47 8.37 -20.26
N THR A 247 -9.43 7.45 -20.15
CA THR A 247 -10.81 7.74 -19.73
C THR A 247 -11.15 6.96 -18.46
N GLY A 248 -11.79 7.60 -17.49
CA GLY A 248 -12.21 6.96 -16.25
C GLY A 248 -11.02 6.44 -15.45
N GLY A 249 -10.30 7.35 -14.78
CA GLY A 249 -9.03 7.01 -14.11
C GLY A 249 -9.14 5.79 -13.19
N ALA A 250 -10.31 5.58 -12.57
CA ALA A 250 -10.66 4.33 -11.91
C ALA A 250 -11.68 3.49 -12.71
N ILE A 251 -12.81 4.08 -13.13
CA ILE A 251 -13.94 3.34 -13.68
C ILE A 251 -14.40 4.00 -14.99
N ASP A 252 -14.56 3.20 -16.03
CA ASP A 252 -15.23 3.60 -17.26
C ASP A 252 -16.48 2.74 -17.48
N THR A 253 -17.63 3.39 -17.71
CA THR A 253 -18.88 2.67 -17.98
C THR A 253 -19.54 3.17 -19.26
N SER A 254 -20.08 2.26 -20.05
CA SER A 254 -20.78 2.61 -21.29
C SER A 254 -22.05 1.79 -21.56
N TYR A 255 -23.10 2.43 -22.09
CA TYR A 255 -24.38 1.81 -22.45
C TYR A 255 -25.01 0.98 -21.31
N THR A 256 -24.78 1.36 -20.05
CA THR A 256 -25.30 0.63 -18.89
C THR A 256 -26.72 1.09 -18.53
N ASN A 257 -27.55 0.19 -18.00
CA ASN A 257 -28.89 0.55 -17.54
C ASN A 257 -28.86 1.28 -16.19
N SER A 258 -28.01 0.83 -15.26
CA SER A 258 -27.89 1.44 -13.94
C SER A 258 -26.48 1.27 -13.41
N THR A 259 -25.82 2.38 -13.06
CA THR A 259 -24.55 2.35 -12.32
C THR A 259 -24.73 3.03 -10.96
N ILE A 260 -24.43 2.32 -9.89
CA ILE A 260 -24.65 2.74 -8.50
C ILE A 260 -23.34 2.64 -7.73
N ILE A 261 -22.94 3.73 -7.07
CA ILE A 261 -21.73 3.82 -6.26
C ILE A 261 -22.12 4.32 -4.86
N GLN A 262 -21.75 3.56 -3.82
CA GLN A 262 -22.15 3.84 -2.44
C GLN A 262 -21.01 3.64 -1.45
N ASN A 263 -20.91 4.50 -0.43
CA ASN A 263 -19.97 4.31 0.69
C ASN A 263 -18.52 4.04 0.23
N SER A 264 -18.08 4.64 -0.88
CA SER A 264 -16.83 4.28 -1.55
C SER A 264 -15.90 5.49 -1.68
N ASN A 265 -14.59 5.22 -1.77
CA ASN A 265 -13.56 6.25 -1.85
C ASN A 265 -12.83 6.19 -3.20
N PHE A 266 -12.69 7.34 -3.84
CA PHE A 266 -11.93 7.55 -5.07
C PHE A 266 -10.84 8.57 -4.80
N ILE A 267 -9.60 8.10 -4.66
CA ILE A 267 -8.48 8.89 -4.17
C ILE A 267 -7.34 8.87 -5.19
N ASN A 268 -6.86 10.06 -5.59
CA ASN A 268 -5.70 10.23 -6.46
C ASN A 268 -5.79 9.47 -7.81
N ASN A 269 -7.00 9.28 -8.34
CA ASN A 269 -7.13 8.65 -9.66
C ASN A 269 -6.88 9.70 -10.75
N ILE A 270 -6.23 9.28 -11.84
CA ILE A 270 -5.76 10.17 -12.90
C ILE A 270 -6.29 9.68 -14.25
N ALA A 271 -6.93 10.56 -15.01
CA ALA A 271 -7.29 10.31 -16.40
C ALA A 271 -6.58 11.29 -17.34
N ASN A 272 -5.89 10.80 -18.37
CA ASN A 272 -5.23 11.69 -19.33
C ASN A 272 -6.22 12.46 -20.22
N GLU A 273 -7.48 12.06 -20.30
CA GLU A 273 -8.50 12.71 -21.14
C GLU A 273 -9.75 13.08 -20.32
N GLN A 274 -10.54 12.10 -19.88
CA GLN A 274 -11.87 12.35 -19.32
C GLN A 274 -12.10 11.58 -18.01
N GLY A 275 -12.70 12.23 -17.02
CA GLY A 275 -13.17 11.57 -15.79
C GLY A 275 -12.03 11.06 -14.92
N GLY A 276 -11.43 11.93 -14.10
CA GLY A 276 -10.24 11.58 -13.31
C GLY A 276 -10.46 10.38 -12.39
N SER A 277 -11.70 10.14 -11.96
CA SER A 277 -12.13 8.89 -11.35
C SER A 277 -13.04 8.09 -12.27
N ILE A 278 -14.12 8.69 -12.76
CA ILE A 278 -15.22 7.95 -13.39
C ILE A 278 -15.63 8.59 -14.72
N THR A 279 -15.82 7.76 -15.75
CA THR A 279 -16.56 8.09 -16.97
C THR A 279 -17.88 7.34 -17.07
N TYR A 280 -18.95 8.05 -17.44
CA TYR A 280 -20.26 7.50 -17.78
C TYR A 280 -20.61 7.84 -19.23
N THR A 281 -20.85 6.85 -20.09
CA THR A 281 -21.04 7.07 -21.53
C THR A 281 -22.29 6.34 -22.05
N TYR A 282 -23.33 7.08 -22.44
CA TYR A 282 -24.65 6.58 -22.86
C TYR A 282 -25.36 5.69 -21.83
N ASN A 283 -25.14 5.92 -20.53
CA ASN A 283 -25.87 5.21 -19.49
C ASN A 283 -27.29 5.77 -19.31
N LYS A 284 -28.22 4.93 -18.84
CA LYS A 284 -29.60 5.36 -18.54
C LYS A 284 -29.70 6.04 -17.17
N GLU A 285 -29.15 5.44 -16.12
CA GLU A 285 -29.19 6.01 -14.76
C GLU A 285 -27.88 5.82 -14.02
N ASN A 286 -27.42 6.88 -13.35
CA ASN A 286 -26.23 6.85 -12.50
C ASN A 286 -26.56 7.41 -11.10
N LEU A 287 -26.08 6.76 -10.05
CA LEU A 287 -26.24 7.17 -8.65
C LEU A 287 -24.90 7.12 -7.92
N ILE A 288 -24.56 8.21 -7.25
CA ILE A 288 -23.47 8.31 -6.29
C ILE A 288 -24.08 8.70 -4.95
N ASN A 289 -23.84 7.91 -3.91
CA ASN A 289 -24.35 8.18 -2.57
C ASN A 289 -23.26 7.97 -1.52
N ASN A 290 -23.17 8.87 -0.53
CA ASN A 290 -22.28 8.76 0.61
C ASN A 290 -20.83 8.36 0.23
N SER A 291 -20.30 8.95 -0.84
CA SER A 291 -19.00 8.57 -1.41
C SER A 291 -18.07 9.78 -1.51
N ASN A 292 -16.77 9.51 -1.51
CA ASN A 292 -15.74 10.54 -1.44
C ASN A 292 -14.83 10.53 -2.68
N PHE A 293 -14.60 11.71 -3.24
CA PHE A 293 -13.74 11.95 -4.41
C PHE A 293 -12.66 12.96 -4.04
N TYR A 294 -11.46 12.47 -3.76
CA TYR A 294 -10.31 13.24 -3.31
C TYR A 294 -9.18 13.25 -4.34
N ASN A 295 -8.68 14.44 -4.68
CA ASN A 295 -7.44 14.62 -5.46
C ASN A 295 -7.44 13.93 -6.82
N ASN A 296 -8.60 13.76 -7.44
CA ASN A 296 -8.66 13.16 -8.76
C ASN A 296 -8.33 14.23 -9.82
N ASN A 297 -7.67 13.82 -10.90
CA ASN A 297 -7.18 14.73 -11.92
C ASN A 297 -7.51 14.23 -13.33
N ALA A 298 -8.01 15.13 -14.19
CA ALA A 298 -8.19 14.84 -15.61
C ALA A 298 -8.09 16.05 -16.53
N ASN A 299 -7.99 15.83 -17.84
CA ASN A 299 -8.08 16.91 -18.81
C ASN A 299 -9.49 17.51 -18.88
N CYS A 300 -10.56 16.71 -18.71
CA CYS A 300 -11.95 17.12 -18.56
C CYS A 300 -12.64 16.28 -17.47
N GLY A 301 -13.41 16.88 -16.56
CA GLY A 301 -14.10 16.11 -15.51
C GLY A 301 -13.13 15.58 -14.45
N GLY A 302 -12.53 16.47 -13.66
CA GLY A 302 -11.43 16.15 -12.73
C GLY A 302 -11.73 14.97 -11.79
N ALA A 303 -12.99 14.78 -11.41
CA ALA A 303 -13.47 13.54 -10.78
C ALA A 303 -14.35 12.74 -11.74
N ILE A 304 -15.35 13.37 -12.36
CA ILE A 304 -16.38 12.69 -13.15
C ILE A 304 -16.53 13.35 -14.51
N TRP A 305 -16.60 12.54 -15.54
CA TRP A 305 -17.11 12.94 -16.85
C TRP A 305 -18.34 12.10 -17.19
N CYS A 306 -19.44 12.73 -17.59
CA CYS A 306 -20.74 12.10 -17.76
C CYS A 306 -21.40 12.52 -19.07
N GLN A 307 -21.57 11.56 -19.97
CA GLN A 307 -22.43 11.64 -21.13
C GLN A 307 -23.55 10.63 -20.97
N SER A 308 -24.65 10.94 -20.27
CA SER A 308 -25.69 9.94 -19.93
C SER A 308 -27.03 10.62 -19.66
N LYS A 309 -28.15 9.88 -19.65
CA LYS A 309 -29.47 10.49 -19.45
C LYS A 309 -29.64 11.17 -18.09
N LYS A 310 -29.09 10.57 -17.01
CA LYS A 310 -29.27 11.07 -15.65
C LYS A 310 -28.11 10.73 -14.72
N ILE A 311 -27.80 11.64 -13.80
CA ILE A 311 -26.92 11.40 -12.64
C ILE A 311 -27.50 12.01 -11.36
N ASN A 312 -27.52 11.21 -10.29
CA ASN A 312 -27.88 11.63 -8.94
C ASN A 312 -26.65 11.57 -8.02
N ILE A 313 -26.36 12.65 -7.30
CA ILE A 313 -25.24 12.74 -6.35
C ILE A 313 -25.81 13.15 -4.99
N LEU A 314 -25.72 12.25 -4.03
CA LEU A 314 -26.33 12.39 -2.71
C LEU A 314 -25.28 12.25 -1.61
N ASN A 315 -25.32 13.09 -0.58
CA ASN A 315 -24.51 12.96 0.64
C ASN A 315 -23.00 12.76 0.39
N SER A 316 -22.45 13.31 -0.70
CA SER A 316 -21.11 12.97 -1.18
C SER A 316 -20.17 14.17 -1.13
N VAL A 317 -18.86 13.89 -1.08
CA VAL A 317 -17.82 14.91 -0.98
C VAL A 317 -16.90 14.87 -2.19
N PHE A 318 -16.75 16.01 -2.86
CA PHE A 318 -15.81 16.25 -3.95
C PHE A 318 -14.81 17.29 -3.50
N ASN A 319 -13.60 16.87 -3.14
CA ASN A 319 -12.59 17.77 -2.59
C ASN A 319 -11.27 17.70 -3.37
N ASN A 320 -10.77 18.89 -3.72
CA ASN A 320 -9.49 19.09 -4.41
C ASN A 320 -9.34 18.29 -5.70
N ASN A 321 -10.44 18.12 -6.46
CA ASN A 321 -10.37 17.52 -7.79
C ASN A 321 -9.95 18.60 -8.79
N THR A 322 -9.00 18.26 -9.67
CA THR A 322 -8.28 19.22 -10.51
C THR A 322 -8.41 18.90 -11.99
N VAL A 323 -8.30 19.94 -12.82
CA VAL A 323 -8.35 19.83 -14.28
C VAL A 323 -7.10 20.46 -14.90
N SER A 324 -6.41 19.72 -15.78
CA SER A 324 -5.17 20.14 -16.44
C SER A 324 -5.38 20.90 -17.76
N LEU A 325 -6.41 20.55 -18.52
CA LEU A 325 -6.79 21.22 -19.77
C LEU A 325 -8.14 21.89 -19.62
N ASN A 326 -9.21 21.41 -20.24
CA ASN A 326 -10.47 22.14 -20.37
C ASN A 326 -11.56 21.44 -19.56
N GLY A 327 -12.20 22.12 -18.60
CA GLY A 327 -13.38 21.58 -17.92
C GLY A 327 -13.42 21.79 -16.41
N SER A 328 -14.30 21.03 -15.77
CA SER A 328 -14.78 21.10 -14.38
C SER A 328 -14.43 19.86 -13.57
N ALA A 329 -14.66 19.85 -12.26
CA ALA A 329 -14.56 18.63 -11.45
C ALA A 329 -15.59 17.57 -11.87
N ILE A 330 -16.80 17.99 -12.23
CA ILE A 330 -17.82 17.15 -12.87
C ILE A 330 -18.20 17.75 -14.22
N TYR A 331 -17.88 17.07 -15.30
CA TYR A 331 -18.20 17.50 -16.65
C TYR A 331 -19.36 16.67 -17.19
N ASN A 332 -20.46 17.32 -17.59
CA ASN A 332 -21.64 16.66 -18.14
C ASN A 332 -21.92 17.14 -19.57
N THR A 333 -22.36 16.22 -20.43
CA THR A 333 -22.75 16.49 -21.82
C THR A 333 -23.88 15.56 -22.25
N ASN A 334 -24.82 16.00 -23.09
CA ASN A 334 -25.96 15.17 -23.53
C ASN A 334 -26.71 14.48 -22.37
N ILE A 335 -27.07 15.26 -21.35
CA ILE A 335 -27.75 14.77 -20.14
C ILE A 335 -29.09 15.46 -19.94
N ASP A 336 -30.12 14.69 -19.56
CA ASP A 336 -31.47 15.22 -19.35
C ASP A 336 -31.58 15.84 -17.95
N LEU A 337 -31.05 15.15 -16.92
CA LEU A 337 -31.22 15.53 -15.51
C LEU A 337 -30.00 15.25 -14.65
N ILE A 338 -29.56 16.29 -13.92
CA ILE A 338 -28.58 16.19 -12.84
C ILE A 338 -29.27 16.55 -11.52
N THR A 339 -29.14 15.69 -10.50
CA THR A 339 -29.61 16.00 -9.13
C THR A 339 -28.45 15.93 -8.16
N ILE A 340 -28.24 16.99 -7.39
CA ILE A 340 -27.24 17.09 -6.33
C ILE A 340 -27.94 17.45 -5.02
N GLN A 341 -27.75 16.64 -4.00
CA GLN A 341 -28.40 16.84 -2.70
C GLN A 341 -27.44 16.56 -1.54
N ASN A 342 -27.48 17.40 -0.51
CA ASN A 342 -26.72 17.23 0.73
C ASN A 342 -25.21 16.98 0.50
N SER A 343 -24.64 17.52 -0.58
CA SER A 343 -23.29 17.19 -1.03
C SER A 343 -22.37 18.41 -0.94
N SER A 344 -21.06 18.18 -0.84
CA SER A 344 -20.07 19.25 -0.66
C SER A 344 -19.00 19.21 -1.75
N PHE A 345 -18.78 20.36 -2.39
CA PHE A 345 -17.77 20.60 -3.42
C PHE A 345 -16.77 21.62 -2.88
N ILE A 346 -15.58 21.15 -2.52
CA ILE A 346 -14.59 21.91 -1.75
C ILE A 346 -13.26 21.97 -2.53
N ASN A 347 -12.65 23.15 -2.63
CA ASN A 347 -11.31 23.32 -3.22
C ASN A 347 -11.13 22.76 -4.65
N ASN A 348 -12.20 22.57 -5.42
CA ASN A 348 -12.05 22.01 -6.76
C ASN A 348 -11.52 23.08 -7.72
N LYS A 349 -10.59 22.68 -8.59
CA LYS A 349 -9.90 23.60 -9.49
C LYS A 349 -10.11 23.23 -10.95
N ALA A 350 -10.74 24.14 -11.67
CA ALA A 350 -11.03 24.05 -13.09
C ALA A 350 -10.24 25.08 -13.88
N LYS A 351 -9.92 24.79 -15.14
CA LYS A 351 -9.30 25.79 -16.04
C LYS A 351 -10.33 26.60 -16.81
N ASP A 352 -11.49 26.04 -17.15
CA ASP A 352 -12.51 26.70 -17.97
C ASP A 352 -13.79 27.02 -17.19
N SER A 353 -14.42 26.04 -16.55
CA SER A 353 -15.69 26.22 -15.84
C SER A 353 -15.74 25.41 -14.55
N GLY A 354 -16.44 25.90 -13.53
CA GLY A 354 -16.42 25.52 -12.11
C GLY A 354 -16.45 24.05 -11.66
N SER A 355 -16.95 23.79 -10.45
CA SER A 355 -17.11 22.42 -9.94
C SER A 355 -17.97 21.54 -10.86
N ILE A 356 -18.91 22.14 -11.59
CA ILE A 356 -19.86 21.45 -12.49
C ILE A 356 -19.89 22.17 -13.85
N PHE A 357 -19.89 21.41 -14.93
CA PHE A 357 -20.09 21.91 -16.29
C PHE A 357 -21.17 21.11 -16.97
N ASN A 358 -22.11 21.78 -17.65
CA ASN A 358 -23.18 21.11 -18.39
C ASN A 358 -23.18 21.59 -19.84
N TYR A 359 -23.09 20.64 -20.76
CA TYR A 359 -23.09 20.86 -22.20
C TYR A 359 -24.40 20.30 -22.78
N ASP A 360 -25.18 21.17 -23.43
CA ASP A 360 -26.50 20.90 -24.08
C ASP A 360 -27.72 20.67 -23.16
N GLN A 361 -28.89 21.20 -23.59
CA GLN A 361 -30.25 21.20 -22.99
C GLN A 361 -30.51 20.41 -21.68
N THR A 362 -29.78 20.71 -20.61
CA THR A 362 -29.81 19.97 -19.34
C THR A 362 -30.68 20.65 -18.28
N LEU A 363 -31.44 19.88 -17.48
CA LEU A 363 -31.97 20.33 -16.19
C LEU A 363 -31.03 19.92 -15.06
N THR A 364 -30.56 20.88 -14.25
CA THR A 364 -29.79 20.59 -13.04
C THR A 364 -30.48 21.11 -11.80
N ASN A 365 -30.65 20.25 -10.80
CA ASN A 365 -31.25 20.57 -9.51
C ASN A 365 -30.22 20.36 -8.40
N ILE A 366 -29.89 21.44 -7.70
CA ILE A 366 -29.00 21.45 -6.54
C ILE A 366 -29.82 21.85 -5.31
N THR A 367 -29.74 21.02 -4.26
CA THR A 367 -30.49 21.22 -3.02
C THR A 367 -29.59 20.97 -1.81
N ASN A 368 -29.70 21.79 -0.76
CA ASN A 368 -29.01 21.56 0.52
C ASN A 368 -27.50 21.28 0.38
N SER A 369 -26.80 21.91 -0.57
CA SER A 369 -25.42 21.54 -0.92
C SER A 369 -24.45 22.70 -0.72
N ASN A 370 -23.17 22.38 -0.54
CA ASN A 370 -22.12 23.35 -0.23
C ASN A 370 -21.11 23.44 -1.36
N PHE A 371 -20.77 24.65 -1.78
CA PHE A 371 -19.72 24.95 -2.75
C PHE A 371 -18.75 25.96 -2.16
N ILE A 372 -17.56 25.47 -1.77
CA ILE A 372 -16.60 26.22 -0.96
C ILE A 372 -15.24 26.27 -1.67
N ASN A 373 -14.69 27.47 -1.84
CA ASN A 373 -13.33 27.70 -2.34
C ASN A 373 -13.02 27.02 -3.68
N ASN A 374 -14.01 26.89 -4.56
CA ASN A 374 -13.79 26.37 -5.91
C ASN A 374 -13.22 27.47 -6.82
N THR A 375 -12.37 27.09 -7.76
CA THR A 375 -11.67 28.04 -8.64
C THR A 375 -11.83 27.67 -10.10
N ALA A 376 -12.10 28.64 -10.97
CA ALA A 376 -12.25 28.43 -12.42
C ALA A 376 -11.89 29.66 -13.26
N LYS A 377 -12.00 29.56 -14.59
CA LYS A 377 -11.97 30.72 -15.48
C LYS A 377 -13.35 31.33 -15.66
N ASN A 378 -14.40 30.55 -15.87
CA ASN A 378 -15.77 31.01 -16.09
C ASN A 378 -16.74 30.33 -15.10
N GLY A 379 -17.26 31.08 -14.12
CA GLY A 379 -18.18 30.59 -13.10
C GLY A 379 -17.59 29.45 -12.25
N ALA A 380 -17.08 29.76 -11.07
CA ALA A 380 -16.38 28.79 -10.21
C ALA A 380 -17.21 27.61 -9.70
N ILE A 381 -18.55 27.71 -9.75
CA ILE A 381 -19.44 26.57 -9.53
C ILE A 381 -19.92 26.02 -10.85
N LEU A 382 -20.37 26.89 -11.76
CA LEU A 382 -21.08 26.48 -12.96
C LEU A 382 -20.90 27.44 -14.13
N TYR A 383 -20.83 26.86 -15.32
CA TYR A 383 -21.16 27.49 -16.59
C TYR A 383 -22.45 26.88 -17.18
N ASN A 384 -23.51 27.69 -17.28
CA ASN A 384 -24.81 27.33 -17.87
C ASN A 384 -24.89 27.84 -19.31
N GLN A 385 -24.97 26.94 -20.29
CA GLN A 385 -25.11 27.28 -21.72
C GLN A 385 -26.54 27.68 -22.10
N GLU A 386 -26.70 28.21 -23.32
CA GLU A 386 -28.01 28.45 -23.96
C GLU A 386 -28.89 27.20 -23.90
N HIS A 387 -30.19 27.41 -23.63
CA HIS A 387 -31.22 26.36 -23.50
C HIS A 387 -31.12 25.41 -22.28
N ASN A 388 -30.11 25.53 -21.42
CA ASN A 388 -30.04 24.76 -20.17
C ASN A 388 -30.87 25.40 -19.05
N LYS A 389 -31.45 24.59 -18.15
CA LYS A 389 -32.12 25.06 -16.92
C LYS A 389 -31.31 24.64 -15.68
N PHE A 390 -30.93 25.62 -14.88
CA PHE A 390 -30.18 25.39 -13.65
C PHE A 390 -30.96 25.89 -12.44
N ILE A 391 -31.21 25.02 -11.47
CA ILE A 391 -31.96 25.31 -10.24
C ILE A 391 -31.06 25.07 -9.03
N ILE A 392 -30.85 26.11 -8.22
CA ILE A 392 -30.25 25.98 -6.89
C ILE A 392 -31.29 26.35 -5.84
N THR A 393 -31.47 25.48 -4.86
CA THR A 393 -32.27 25.76 -3.68
C THR A 393 -31.52 25.41 -2.41
N ASN A 394 -31.78 26.16 -1.35
CA ASN A 394 -31.30 25.86 0.00
C ASN A 394 -29.78 25.58 0.10
N SER A 395 -28.94 26.24 -0.69
CA SER A 395 -27.52 25.87 -0.81
C SER A 395 -26.57 27.01 -0.44
N THR A 396 -25.34 26.64 -0.06
CA THR A 396 -24.31 27.55 0.43
C THR A 396 -23.18 27.70 -0.58
N ILE A 397 -22.87 28.93 -0.98
CA ILE A 397 -21.92 29.29 -2.04
C ILE A 397 -20.91 30.31 -1.50
N ILE A 398 -19.71 29.83 -1.17
CA ILE A 398 -18.72 30.56 -0.36
C ILE A 398 -17.32 30.54 -1.01
N HIS A 399 -16.65 31.71 -1.10
CA HIS A 399 -15.25 31.86 -1.54
C HIS A 399 -14.92 31.30 -2.93
N ASN A 400 -15.90 31.19 -3.81
CA ASN A 400 -15.66 30.66 -5.15
C ASN A 400 -15.12 31.77 -6.05
N THR A 401 -14.07 31.48 -6.82
CA THR A 401 -13.33 32.50 -7.58
C THR A 401 -13.21 32.13 -9.06
N ALA A 402 -13.67 33.01 -9.95
CA ALA A 402 -13.48 32.85 -11.39
C ALA A 402 -13.10 34.14 -12.13
N THR A 403 -12.38 34.01 -13.24
CA THR A 403 -11.95 35.15 -14.08
C THR A 403 -13.14 35.88 -14.76
N THR A 404 -14.19 35.14 -15.08
CA THR A 404 -15.44 35.63 -15.66
C THR A 404 -16.61 35.02 -14.89
N GLY A 405 -17.58 35.83 -14.49
CA GLY A 405 -18.79 35.34 -13.84
C GLY A 405 -18.62 34.72 -12.46
N GLY A 406 -17.59 35.14 -11.69
CA GLY A 406 -17.36 34.81 -10.27
C GLY A 406 -17.74 33.38 -9.85
N VAL A 407 -19.02 33.16 -9.58
CA VAL A 407 -19.62 31.86 -9.26
C VAL A 407 -20.29 31.18 -10.44
N ILE A 408 -21.16 31.90 -11.15
CA ILE A 408 -22.05 31.36 -12.18
C ILE A 408 -21.92 32.20 -13.43
N TYR A 409 -21.56 31.53 -14.53
CA TYR A 409 -21.75 32.07 -15.87
C TYR A 409 -23.08 31.52 -16.40
N ASN A 410 -24.06 32.36 -16.73
CA ASN A 410 -25.38 31.96 -17.21
C ASN A 410 -25.71 32.51 -18.59
N ASN A 411 -25.96 31.60 -19.53
CA ASN A 411 -26.51 31.85 -20.86
C ASN A 411 -27.83 31.09 -21.09
N GLY A 412 -28.35 30.37 -20.08
CA GLY A 412 -29.62 29.63 -20.13
C GLY A 412 -30.65 30.15 -19.12
N THR A 413 -31.60 29.31 -18.73
CA THR A 413 -32.51 29.61 -17.62
C THR A 413 -31.82 29.33 -16.28
N LEU A 414 -31.74 30.33 -15.43
CA LEU A 414 -31.22 30.19 -14.06
C LEU A 414 -32.32 30.45 -13.04
N GLU A 415 -32.49 29.55 -12.08
CA GLU A 415 -33.36 29.74 -10.92
C GLU A 415 -32.55 29.48 -9.66
N VAL A 416 -32.43 30.50 -8.82
CA VAL A 416 -31.80 30.35 -7.51
C VAL A 416 -32.79 30.86 -6.48
N THR A 417 -33.04 30.08 -5.44
CA THR A 417 -33.93 30.47 -4.34
C THR A 417 -33.39 29.97 -3.00
N ASN A 418 -33.71 30.68 -1.92
CA ASN A 418 -33.37 30.32 -0.55
C ASN A 418 -31.90 29.94 -0.35
N SER A 419 -30.99 30.56 -1.11
CA SER A 419 -29.57 30.20 -1.11
C SER A 419 -28.69 31.38 -0.68
N CYS A 420 -27.49 31.05 -0.22
CA CYS A 420 -26.56 32.00 0.38
C CYS A 420 -25.30 32.17 -0.49
N PHE A 421 -25.03 33.40 -0.95
CA PHE A 421 -23.84 33.76 -1.71
C PHE A 421 -22.94 34.69 -0.90
N VAL A 422 -21.69 34.26 -0.66
CA VAL A 422 -20.77 35.02 0.18
C VAL A 422 -19.33 34.95 -0.34
N ASP A 423 -18.63 36.08 -0.43
CA ASP A 423 -17.23 36.16 -0.92
C ASP A 423 -16.91 35.50 -2.24
N ASN A 424 -17.79 35.67 -3.20
CA ASN A 424 -17.50 35.10 -4.49
C ASN A 424 -16.87 36.15 -5.40
N TYR A 425 -15.60 35.92 -5.74
CA TYR A 425 -14.73 36.91 -6.37
C TYR A 425 -14.50 36.69 -7.83
N ASN A 426 -14.02 37.77 -8.45
CA ASN A 426 -13.34 37.72 -9.72
C ASN A 426 -11.92 38.28 -9.61
N ASN A 427 -10.95 37.55 -10.15
CA ASN A 427 -9.54 37.93 -10.18
C ASN A 427 -9.24 39.21 -11.00
N ASN A 428 -10.13 39.64 -11.90
CA ASN A 428 -9.90 40.78 -12.80
C ASN A 428 -10.61 42.08 -12.39
N ASN A 429 -11.24 42.17 -11.21
CA ASN A 429 -11.98 43.34 -10.70
C ASN A 429 -13.07 43.94 -11.64
N SER A 430 -13.34 43.35 -12.81
CA SER A 430 -14.23 43.89 -13.85
C SER A 430 -15.53 43.08 -14.09
N SER A 431 -15.54 41.76 -13.84
CA SER A 431 -16.70 40.89 -14.11
C SER A 431 -17.40 40.43 -12.83
N LYS A 432 -18.71 40.20 -12.95
CA LYS A 432 -19.67 40.13 -11.85
C LYS A 432 -19.76 38.75 -11.19
N THR A 433 -20.27 38.65 -9.96
CA THR A 433 -20.48 37.38 -9.23
C THR A 433 -21.33 36.37 -9.99
N ILE A 434 -22.37 36.84 -10.69
CA ILE A 434 -23.11 36.08 -11.70
C ILE A 434 -23.00 36.85 -13.01
N PHE A 435 -22.41 36.21 -14.02
CA PHE A 435 -22.43 36.73 -15.38
C PHE A 435 -23.61 36.12 -16.11
N ASN A 436 -24.74 36.81 -16.10
CA ASN A 436 -25.98 36.45 -16.75
C ASN A 436 -26.20 37.21 -18.08
N ILE A 437 -26.43 36.49 -19.16
CA ILE A 437 -26.82 37.04 -20.48
C ILE A 437 -28.17 36.50 -20.97
N ALA A 438 -28.91 35.76 -20.14
CA ALA A 438 -30.20 35.13 -20.44
C ALA A 438 -31.21 35.30 -19.27
N ASP A 439 -32.36 34.63 -19.33
CA ASP A 439 -33.40 34.71 -18.29
C ASP A 439 -32.93 34.13 -16.95
N CYS A 440 -33.12 34.88 -15.85
CA CYS A 440 -32.88 34.36 -14.51
C CYS A 440 -33.94 34.77 -13.49
N LYS A 441 -34.23 33.86 -12.56
CA LYS A 441 -35.03 34.07 -11.36
C LYS A 441 -34.12 33.94 -10.15
N LEU A 442 -33.88 35.04 -9.47
CA LEU A 442 -32.89 35.14 -8.40
C LEU A 442 -33.54 35.49 -7.05
N ASN A 443 -34.82 35.18 -6.91
CA ASN A 443 -35.65 35.64 -5.80
C ASN A 443 -35.35 34.88 -4.49
N SER A 444 -35.57 35.55 -3.37
CA SER A 444 -35.46 34.95 -2.04
C SER A 444 -34.07 34.36 -1.75
N ASN A 445 -33.02 34.96 -2.30
CA ASN A 445 -31.63 34.65 -1.96
C ASN A 445 -31.02 35.77 -1.15
N TRP A 446 -29.94 35.43 -0.47
CA TRP A 446 -29.12 36.41 0.21
C TRP A 446 -27.74 36.53 -0.42
N TRP A 447 -27.35 37.77 -0.70
CA TRP A 447 -26.22 38.13 -1.58
C TRP A 447 -24.97 38.59 -0.83
N GLY A 448 -24.86 38.25 0.46
CA GLY A 448 -23.73 38.65 1.29
C GLY A 448 -23.75 40.10 1.77
N ASN A 449 -24.68 40.94 1.29
CA ASN A 449 -24.89 42.33 1.70
C ASN A 449 -26.37 42.76 1.51
N ASN A 450 -26.89 43.64 2.38
CA ASN A 450 -28.26 44.19 2.30
C ASN A 450 -28.44 45.29 1.26
N THR A 451 -27.35 45.90 0.81
CA THR A 451 -27.31 46.79 -0.35
C THR A 451 -26.43 46.13 -1.40
N PRO A 452 -26.90 45.07 -2.07
CA PRO A 452 -26.11 44.39 -3.08
C PRO A 452 -25.75 45.41 -4.17
N ASP A 453 -24.46 45.58 -4.43
CA ASP A 453 -24.03 46.33 -5.60
C ASP A 453 -24.33 45.45 -6.81
N TRP A 454 -25.50 45.65 -7.42
CA TRP A 454 -25.93 44.88 -8.59
C TRP A 454 -24.96 45.08 -9.76
N ASN A 455 -24.27 46.21 -9.83
CA ASN A 455 -23.17 46.41 -10.76
C ASN A 455 -21.89 45.65 -10.37
N LYS A 456 -21.82 44.94 -9.24
CA LYS A 456 -20.75 43.96 -8.96
C LYS A 456 -21.27 42.53 -9.01
N LEU A 457 -22.56 42.32 -8.83
CA LEU A 457 -23.16 40.99 -8.75
C LEU A 457 -23.75 40.50 -10.07
N LEU A 458 -24.28 41.40 -10.91
CA LEU A 458 -24.96 41.10 -12.17
C LEU A 458 -24.46 42.00 -13.30
N ASN A 459 -24.34 41.44 -14.51
CA ASN A 459 -23.95 42.14 -15.74
C ASN A 459 -25.17 42.57 -16.56
N ASN A 460 -26.32 41.92 -16.40
CA ASN A 460 -27.60 42.34 -16.97
C ASN A 460 -28.54 42.89 -15.88
N LEU A 461 -28.69 44.21 -15.83
CA LEU A 461 -29.48 44.92 -14.81
C LEU A 461 -31.00 44.82 -15.02
N THR A 462 -31.47 44.26 -16.14
CA THR A 462 -32.91 44.00 -16.33
C THR A 462 -33.40 42.81 -15.50
N ASN A 463 -32.48 41.97 -15.02
CA ASN A 463 -32.76 40.73 -14.29
C ASN A 463 -32.39 40.83 -12.80
N ILE A 464 -32.38 42.03 -12.25
CA ILE A 464 -32.24 42.24 -10.80
C ILE A 464 -33.42 41.54 -10.12
N PRO A 465 -33.19 40.73 -9.07
CA PRO A 465 -34.27 40.06 -8.37
C PRO A 465 -35.26 41.09 -7.80
N ASN A 466 -36.53 40.95 -8.21
CA ASN A 466 -37.62 41.77 -7.70
C ASN A 466 -37.85 41.56 -6.21
N ASN A 467 -37.41 40.44 -5.64
CA ASN A 467 -37.48 40.17 -4.19
C ASN A 467 -36.19 39.49 -3.76
N PHE A 468 -35.37 40.11 -2.93
CA PHE A 468 -34.22 39.45 -2.31
C PHE A 468 -34.28 39.55 -0.79
N ILE A 469 -33.65 38.60 -0.12
CA ILE A 469 -33.58 38.59 1.33
C ILE A 469 -32.69 39.76 1.72
N ILE A 470 -33.26 40.72 2.45
CA ILE A 470 -32.47 41.67 3.21
C ILE A 470 -32.62 41.38 4.68
N MET A 471 -31.51 41.50 5.38
CA MET A 471 -31.45 41.41 6.82
C MET A 471 -31.18 42.79 7.36
N ASN A 472 -32.21 43.61 7.60
CA ASN A 472 -31.95 44.93 8.17
C ASN A 472 -31.41 44.77 9.57
N PHE A 473 -30.32 45.49 9.82
CA PHE A 473 -29.65 45.58 11.10
C PHE A 473 -29.67 47.06 11.50
N THR A 474 -30.72 47.48 12.20
CA THR A 474 -30.91 48.89 12.56
C THR A 474 -30.48 49.11 14.00
N LEU A 475 -29.42 49.88 14.23
CA LEU A 475 -29.09 50.35 15.58
C LEU A 475 -30.23 51.25 16.05
N ILE A 476 -30.99 50.79 17.03
CA ILE A 476 -32.09 51.54 17.65
C ILE A 476 -31.51 52.54 18.66
N ASN A 477 -30.55 52.08 19.49
CA ASN A 477 -29.81 52.84 20.50
C ASN A 477 -28.44 52.16 20.71
N GLU A 478 -27.50 52.78 21.43
CA GLU A 478 -26.19 52.19 21.72
C GLU A 478 -26.34 50.76 22.30
N GLY A 479 -25.86 49.77 21.54
CA GLY A 479 -26.01 48.37 21.88
C GLY A 479 -27.42 47.81 21.83
N THR A 480 -28.29 48.34 20.98
CA THR A 480 -29.60 47.75 20.69
C THR A 480 -29.82 47.76 19.19
N TYR A 481 -29.97 46.59 18.59
CA TYR A 481 -30.14 46.38 17.16
C TYR A 481 -31.48 45.75 16.89
N LYS A 482 -32.24 46.33 15.98
CA LYS A 482 -33.37 45.67 15.34
C LYS A 482 -32.83 44.79 14.23
N VAL A 483 -33.15 43.50 14.24
CA VAL A 483 -32.89 42.59 13.14
C VAL A 483 -34.19 42.13 12.55
N SER A 484 -34.41 42.47 11.30
CA SER A 484 -35.62 42.10 10.56
C SER A 484 -35.23 41.45 9.25
N LEU A 485 -35.79 40.27 8.97
CA LEU A 485 -35.70 39.64 7.66
C LEU A 485 -36.92 40.01 6.85
N ASN A 486 -36.67 40.76 5.78
CA ASN A 486 -37.71 41.21 4.89
C ASN A 486 -37.34 40.88 3.45
N THR A 487 -38.34 40.77 2.59
CA THR A 487 -38.14 40.95 1.16
C THR A 487 -38.01 42.43 0.84
N LEU A 488 -36.94 42.81 0.14
CA LEU A 488 -36.90 44.11 -0.55
C LEU A 488 -37.49 43.94 -1.95
N ASN A 489 -38.58 44.65 -2.24
CA ASN A 489 -39.20 44.68 -3.57
C ASN A 489 -39.00 46.03 -4.24
N ASP A 490 -38.60 45.99 -5.52
CA ASP A 490 -38.47 47.15 -6.39
C ASP A 490 -37.66 48.30 -5.77
N SER A 491 -36.37 48.03 -5.53
CA SER A 491 -35.28 48.93 -5.08
C SER A 491 -35.53 49.90 -3.91
N THR A 492 -36.74 49.95 -3.33
CA THR A 492 -37.15 51.01 -2.37
C THR A 492 -38.24 50.60 -1.38
N LYS A 493 -38.90 49.43 -1.49
CA LYS A 493 -40.02 49.07 -0.60
C LYS A 493 -39.86 47.70 0.08
N LEU A 494 -39.91 47.71 1.41
CA LEU A 494 -40.07 46.51 2.24
C LEU A 494 -41.54 46.09 2.22
N LYS A 495 -41.83 44.82 1.96
CA LYS A 495 -43.23 44.35 1.82
C LYS A 495 -43.60 43.20 2.75
N ASP A 496 -42.87 42.09 2.67
CA ASP A 496 -43.29 40.85 3.32
C ASP A 496 -42.22 40.34 4.30
N THR A 497 -42.64 39.97 5.50
CA THR A 497 -41.84 39.20 6.43
C THR A 497 -41.73 37.76 5.94
N ILE A 498 -40.49 37.28 5.82
CA ILE A 498 -40.23 35.93 5.33
C ILE A 498 -40.26 34.99 6.54
N PRO A 499 -41.17 33.99 6.59
CA PRO A 499 -41.16 33.01 7.66
C PRO A 499 -39.95 32.11 7.48
N PHE A 500 -38.99 32.24 8.39
CA PHE A 500 -37.88 31.31 8.53
C PHE A 500 -38.08 30.49 9.80
N ARG A 501 -37.79 29.19 9.72
CA ARG A 501 -37.96 28.24 10.82
C ARG A 501 -36.92 28.45 11.91
N LYS A 502 -35.75 29.02 11.60
CA LYS A 502 -34.68 29.27 12.57
C LYS A 502 -33.82 30.46 12.18
N LEU A 503 -33.71 31.46 13.06
CA LEU A 503 -32.72 32.55 12.95
C LEU A 503 -31.72 32.45 14.09
N ILE A 504 -30.44 32.34 13.75
CA ILE A 504 -29.32 32.46 14.67
C ILE A 504 -28.54 33.70 14.26
N ILE A 505 -28.47 34.71 15.11
CA ILE A 505 -27.65 35.89 14.85
C ILE A 505 -26.43 35.81 15.73
N GLN A 506 -25.27 35.88 15.09
CA GLN A 506 -23.99 35.59 15.70
C GLN A 506 -23.04 36.75 15.41
N GLY A 507 -22.74 37.48 16.48
CA GLY A 507 -21.65 38.43 16.52
C GLY A 507 -20.64 37.98 17.56
N LEU A 508 -19.58 38.75 17.72
CA LEU A 508 -18.62 38.47 18.78
C LEU A 508 -19.24 38.49 20.16
N ASN A 509 -19.14 37.34 20.84
CA ASN A 509 -19.70 37.09 22.17
C ASN A 509 -21.22 37.30 22.25
N TYR A 510 -21.93 37.07 21.14
CA TYR A 510 -23.38 37.22 21.09
C TYR A 510 -24.00 36.19 20.17
N GLU A 511 -24.83 35.31 20.72
CA GLU A 511 -25.67 34.40 19.97
C GLU A 511 -27.13 34.64 20.36
N TYR A 512 -27.92 35.02 19.37
CA TYR A 512 -29.36 35.19 19.52
C TYR A 512 -30.07 34.10 18.72
N LEU A 513 -30.80 33.22 19.41
CA LEU A 513 -31.54 32.12 18.82
C LEU A 513 -33.04 32.43 18.83
N ASN A 514 -33.70 32.28 17.68
CA ASN A 514 -35.15 32.25 17.60
C ASN A 514 -35.61 31.05 16.75
N GLU A 515 -36.28 30.09 17.40
CA GLU A 515 -36.80 28.84 16.81
C GLU A 515 -38.13 29.03 16.05
N SER A 516 -38.65 30.26 16.01
CA SER A 516 -39.79 30.65 15.18
C SER A 516 -39.67 32.14 14.83
N PHE A 517 -38.77 32.46 13.91
CA PHE A 517 -38.54 33.83 13.48
C PHE A 517 -39.61 34.25 12.46
N ASN A 518 -40.67 34.90 12.94
CA ASN A 518 -41.80 35.25 12.09
C ASN A 518 -41.85 36.70 11.62
N ASN A 519 -41.15 37.66 12.23
CA ASN A 519 -41.29 39.06 11.83
C ASN A 519 -40.04 39.94 12.03
N GLU A 520 -39.68 40.22 13.28
CA GLU A 520 -38.58 41.12 13.63
C GLU A 520 -38.05 40.72 15.00
N ILE A 521 -36.79 41.06 15.30
CA ILE A 521 -36.22 40.86 16.61
C ILE A 521 -35.45 42.09 17.08
N ILE A 522 -35.50 42.37 18.37
CA ILE A 522 -34.66 43.39 19.00
C ILE A 522 -33.59 42.66 19.82
N ILE A 523 -32.35 42.99 19.51
CA ILE A 523 -31.12 42.43 20.04
C ILE A 523 -30.45 43.51 20.87
N HIS A 524 -30.29 43.31 22.17
CA HIS A 524 -29.55 44.24 23.02
C HIS A 524 -28.10 43.75 23.19
N ASN A 525 -27.13 44.32 22.46
CA ASN A 525 -25.69 44.14 22.72
C ASN A 525 -24.78 45.28 22.21
N THR A 526 -24.10 46.01 23.12
CA THR A 526 -23.16 47.13 22.84
C THR A 526 -21.86 46.75 22.08
N SER A 527 -21.58 45.46 21.89
CA SER A 527 -20.31 44.96 21.31
C SER A 527 -20.33 44.81 19.78
N LEU A 528 -21.50 44.95 19.15
CA LEU A 528 -21.73 44.65 17.73
C LEU A 528 -21.16 45.70 16.74
N ASN A 529 -20.64 46.85 17.23
CA ASN A 529 -20.16 47.96 16.39
C ASN A 529 -18.74 47.78 15.79
N LYS A 530 -17.99 46.71 16.12
CA LYS A 530 -16.58 46.57 15.70
C LYS A 530 -16.27 45.44 14.71
N TYR A 531 -17.18 44.49 14.46
CA TYR A 531 -16.86 43.28 13.67
C TYR A 531 -18.04 42.80 12.81
N SER A 532 -17.73 42.03 11.76
CA SER A 532 -18.73 41.49 10.84
C SER A 532 -19.67 40.50 11.54
N LEU A 533 -20.90 40.47 11.06
CA LEU A 533 -22.01 39.80 11.70
C LEU A 533 -22.39 38.59 10.85
N LYS A 534 -22.69 37.45 11.48
CA LYS A 534 -23.23 36.29 10.78
C LYS A 534 -24.66 36.08 11.17
N ALA A 535 -25.46 35.65 10.22
CA ALA A 535 -26.80 35.22 10.52
C ALA A 535 -27.09 33.88 9.88
N THR A 536 -27.35 32.87 10.67
CA THR A 536 -27.78 31.57 10.17
C THR A 536 -29.29 31.57 10.06
N ILE A 537 -29.79 31.34 8.86
CA ILE A 537 -31.22 31.25 8.56
C ILE A 537 -31.52 29.85 8.06
N ASP A 538 -32.41 29.11 8.71
CA ASP A 538 -32.79 27.73 8.33
C ASP A 538 -31.57 26.81 8.09
N ASN A 539 -30.60 26.90 9.00
CA ASN A 539 -29.29 26.22 8.96
C ASN A 539 -28.33 26.68 7.83
N GLN A 540 -28.61 27.78 7.15
CA GLN A 540 -27.67 28.41 6.21
C GLN A 540 -27.02 29.65 6.80
N THR A 541 -25.69 29.61 6.92
CA THR A 541 -24.92 30.69 7.54
C THR A 541 -24.60 31.79 6.54
N MET A 542 -25.15 32.98 6.79
CA MET A 542 -24.97 34.19 6.01
C MET A 542 -23.88 35.09 6.64
N THR A 543 -22.73 35.34 5.99
CA THR A 543 -21.70 36.31 6.48
C THR A 543 -21.90 37.73 5.95
N LEU A 544 -22.41 38.67 6.77
CA LEU A 544 -22.95 39.98 6.32
C LEU A 544 -21.90 40.93 5.72
N PHE A 545 -20.62 40.58 5.87
CA PHE A 545 -19.48 41.18 5.19
C PHE A 545 -18.46 40.09 4.93
N ASN A 546 -17.99 39.96 3.70
CA ASN A 546 -17.06 38.91 3.36
C ASN A 546 -15.98 39.62 2.52
N ASN A 547 -14.76 39.72 3.07
CA ASN A 547 -13.56 39.17 2.46
C ASN A 547 -12.90 38.27 3.51
N PRO A 548 -12.07 37.23 3.20
CA PRO A 548 -11.20 36.66 4.21
C PRO A 548 -10.52 37.82 4.91
N ILE A 549 -10.90 38.06 6.16
CA ILE A 549 -10.61 39.34 6.76
C ILE A 549 -9.12 39.34 6.99
N ASN A 550 -8.47 40.38 6.44
CA ASN A 550 -7.04 40.52 6.55
C ASN A 550 -6.72 40.83 8.00
N VAL A 551 -6.07 39.88 8.67
CA VAL A 551 -5.67 40.03 10.06
C VAL A 551 -4.17 40.23 10.13
N THR A 552 -3.77 41.05 11.09
CA THR A 552 -2.36 41.30 11.41
C THR A 552 -2.01 40.88 12.83
N THR A 553 -3.01 40.45 13.62
CA THR A 553 -2.86 39.99 15.01
C THR A 553 -3.65 38.71 15.27
N TRP A 554 -3.26 37.95 16.30
CA TRP A 554 -3.95 36.72 16.71
C TRP A 554 -5.31 37.02 17.32
N LYS A 555 -5.43 38.13 18.05
CA LYS A 555 -6.70 38.57 18.64
C LYS A 555 -7.75 38.77 17.55
N ASP A 556 -7.41 39.49 16.48
CA ASP A 556 -8.32 39.69 15.34
C ASP A 556 -8.69 38.35 14.70
N LEU A 557 -7.73 37.44 14.54
CA LEU A 557 -7.97 36.11 14.00
C LEU A 557 -8.98 35.33 14.84
N VAL A 558 -8.74 35.21 16.15
CA VAL A 558 -9.62 34.49 17.09
C VAL A 558 -11.02 35.07 17.05
N GLU A 559 -11.06 36.39 17.12
CA GLU A 559 -12.26 37.20 17.16
C GLU A 559 -13.14 36.95 15.92
N ILE A 560 -12.53 36.98 14.74
CA ILE A 560 -13.21 36.80 13.45
C ILE A 560 -13.58 35.33 13.23
N ALA A 561 -12.64 34.40 13.38
CA ALA A 561 -12.85 33.00 13.09
C ALA A 561 -13.84 32.32 14.05
N THR A 562 -13.91 32.74 15.33
CA THR A 562 -14.92 32.24 16.28
C THR A 562 -16.33 32.64 15.87
N GLY A 563 -16.50 33.81 15.23
CA GLY A 563 -17.74 34.21 14.56
C GLY A 563 -18.05 33.43 13.28
N GLY A 564 -17.25 32.41 12.96
CA GLY A 564 -17.35 31.57 11.78
C GLY A 564 -16.78 32.21 10.51
N MET A 565 -16.18 33.40 10.57
CA MET A 565 -15.68 34.13 9.39
C MET A 565 -14.35 33.59 8.90
N ASP A 566 -14.11 33.73 7.59
CA ASP A 566 -12.83 33.36 7.00
C ASP A 566 -11.78 34.44 7.21
N VAL A 567 -10.53 34.00 7.32
CA VAL A 567 -9.40 34.84 7.73
C VAL A 567 -8.25 34.67 6.75
N SER A 568 -7.57 35.78 6.44
CA SER A 568 -6.32 35.74 5.69
C SER A 568 -5.22 36.50 6.42
N LEU A 569 -4.06 35.86 6.62
CA LEU A 569 -2.94 36.52 7.26
C LEU A 569 -2.24 37.46 6.29
N LYS A 570 -1.85 38.64 6.77
CA LYS A 570 -1.04 39.62 6.03
C LYS A 570 0.43 39.65 6.43
N ASN A 571 0.74 39.06 7.57
CA ASN A 571 2.07 39.02 8.16
C ASN A 571 2.12 37.83 9.12
N ASP A 572 3.34 37.51 9.56
CA ASP A 572 3.54 36.61 10.67
C ASP A 572 2.91 37.21 11.93
N ILE A 573 2.25 36.37 12.71
CA ILE A 573 1.47 36.74 13.88
C ILE A 573 1.96 35.96 15.09
N THR A 574 1.96 36.61 16.24
CA THR A 574 2.25 35.94 17.51
C THR A 574 0.97 35.83 18.34
N THR A 575 0.73 34.67 18.96
CA THR A 575 -0.46 34.43 19.78
C THR A 575 -0.40 35.23 21.08
N ASP A 576 -1.56 35.71 21.52
CA ASP A 576 -1.79 36.12 22.91
C ASP A 576 -2.36 34.98 23.77
N ASN A 577 -2.42 33.77 23.19
CA ASN A 577 -2.95 32.52 23.74
C ASN A 577 -4.46 32.48 23.98
N THR A 578 -5.21 33.46 23.51
CA THR A 578 -6.67 33.37 23.50
C THR A 578 -7.10 32.17 22.64
N PRO A 579 -7.87 31.20 23.16
CA PRO A 579 -8.32 30.05 22.38
C PRO A 579 -9.28 30.46 21.25
N LEU A 580 -9.06 29.92 20.05
CA LEU A 580 -9.99 29.94 18.92
C LEU A 580 -10.94 28.74 19.00
N THR A 581 -12.25 28.96 18.99
CA THR A 581 -13.24 27.87 18.91
C THR A 581 -14.14 28.00 17.69
N ILE A 582 -14.13 27.02 16.80
CA ILE A 582 -15.04 26.92 15.66
C ILE A 582 -16.23 26.03 16.04
N LEU A 583 -17.44 26.59 16.03
CA LEU A 583 -18.67 25.87 16.36
C LEU A 583 -19.16 24.99 15.19
N ASN A 584 -19.99 23.98 15.50
CA ASN A 584 -20.45 22.95 14.56
C ASN A 584 -21.17 23.48 13.30
N GLN A 585 -21.90 24.58 13.40
CA GLN A 585 -22.62 25.21 12.29
C GLN A 585 -21.74 26.06 11.37
N TYR A 586 -20.45 26.20 11.70
CA TYR A 586 -19.53 27.02 10.93
C TYR A 586 -18.59 26.20 10.06
N SER A 587 -18.28 26.79 8.91
CA SER A 587 -17.18 26.40 8.04
C SER A 587 -16.24 27.58 7.93
N VAL A 588 -14.98 27.40 8.33
CA VAL A 588 -13.97 28.47 8.38
C VAL A 588 -12.72 28.09 7.59
N LEU A 589 -12.32 28.97 6.66
CA LEU A 589 -10.99 28.94 6.03
C LEU A 589 -10.06 29.91 6.76
N ILE A 590 -8.90 29.41 7.19
CA ILE A 590 -7.77 30.23 7.62
C ILE A 590 -6.66 30.09 6.58
N LYS A 591 -6.46 31.15 5.80
CA LYS A 591 -5.45 31.20 4.76
C LYS A 591 -4.18 31.90 5.29
N GLY A 592 -3.10 31.14 5.42
CA GLY A 592 -1.84 31.66 5.93
C GLY A 592 -1.06 32.51 4.92
N ASN A 593 -1.25 32.32 3.61
CA ASN A 593 -0.44 32.95 2.55
C ASN A 593 1.09 32.75 2.73
N GLY A 594 1.51 31.68 3.38
CA GLY A 594 2.91 31.40 3.72
C GLY A 594 3.38 32.02 5.03
N HIS A 595 2.52 32.76 5.74
CA HIS A 595 2.85 33.36 7.02
C HIS A 595 2.83 32.36 8.19
N THR A 596 3.53 32.74 9.25
CA THR A 596 3.71 31.97 10.47
C THR A 596 2.84 32.52 11.61
N ILE A 597 2.12 31.64 12.30
CA ILE A 597 1.55 31.87 13.62
C ILE A 597 2.51 31.29 14.66
N THR A 598 3.18 32.17 15.38
CA THR A 598 4.10 31.84 16.48
C THR A 598 3.35 31.79 17.80
N ILE A 599 3.49 30.71 18.55
CA ILE A 599 2.74 30.50 19.79
C ILE A 599 3.64 30.87 20.99
N ASN A 600 3.27 31.89 21.76
CA ASN A 600 4.04 32.37 22.92
C ASN A 600 3.65 31.66 24.22
N ASN A 601 4.57 31.50 25.18
CA ASN A 601 4.34 31.02 26.56
C ASN A 601 3.71 29.62 26.72
N SER A 602 3.74 29.09 27.95
CA SER A 602 3.07 27.83 28.31
C SER A 602 1.55 27.99 28.29
N ILE A 603 0.90 27.48 27.25
CA ILE A 603 -0.56 27.42 27.19
C ILE A 603 -1.11 26.26 28.01
N THR A 604 -2.08 26.55 28.88
CA THR A 604 -2.78 25.55 29.70
C THR A 604 -4.00 24.96 28.98
N SER A 605 -4.35 25.45 27.79
CA SER A 605 -5.53 25.04 27.02
C SER A 605 -5.23 24.93 25.52
N THR A 606 -6.07 24.17 24.79
CA THR A 606 -5.98 24.05 23.32
C THR A 606 -6.04 25.43 22.65
N LEU A 607 -5.17 25.68 21.65
CA LEU A 607 -5.17 26.95 20.91
C LEU A 607 -6.35 27.06 19.93
N ILE A 608 -6.65 26.00 19.18
CA ILE A 608 -7.72 25.92 18.19
C ILE A 608 -8.57 24.70 18.50
N THR A 609 -9.84 24.90 18.85
CA THR A 609 -10.83 23.83 18.97
C THR A 609 -11.84 23.95 17.85
N THR A 610 -12.14 22.86 17.14
CA THR A 610 -13.17 22.88 16.09
C THR A 610 -14.21 21.79 16.31
N GLN A 611 -15.47 22.17 16.16
CA GLN A 611 -16.67 21.31 16.15
C GLN A 611 -17.31 21.31 14.76
N GLY A 612 -16.96 22.27 13.90
CA GLY A 612 -17.49 22.45 12.54
C GLY A 612 -16.47 22.07 11.47
N THR A 613 -16.55 22.74 10.31
CA THR A 613 -15.55 22.56 9.24
C THR A 613 -14.42 23.56 9.41
N LEU A 614 -13.18 23.08 9.45
CA LEU A 614 -11.97 23.92 9.49
C LEU A 614 -11.07 23.57 8.31
N ILE A 615 -10.70 24.59 7.52
CA ILE A 615 -9.72 24.46 6.44
C ILE A 615 -8.52 25.33 6.80
N LEU A 616 -7.35 24.71 6.93
CA LEU A 616 -6.08 25.38 7.11
C LEU A 616 -5.28 25.24 5.81
N ASP A 617 -4.92 26.37 5.20
CA ASP A 617 -4.16 26.36 3.95
C ASP A 617 -2.95 27.30 3.99
N ASN A 618 -1.80 26.78 3.56
CA ASN A 618 -0.56 27.54 3.37
C ASN A 618 -0.18 28.39 4.58
N ILE A 619 -0.10 27.77 5.76
CA ILE A 619 0.16 28.42 7.05
C ILE A 619 1.24 27.65 7.81
N THR A 620 2.07 28.35 8.59
CA THR A 620 2.99 27.71 9.54
C THR A 620 2.51 27.94 10.98
N PHE A 621 2.33 26.89 11.77
CA PHE A 621 2.15 26.98 13.22
C PHE A 621 3.46 26.62 13.91
N ASP A 622 4.10 27.58 14.58
CA ASP A 622 5.38 27.38 15.27
C ASP A 622 5.21 27.49 16.78
N GLY A 623 5.44 26.38 17.47
CA GLY A 623 5.26 26.31 18.90
C GLY A 623 6.45 26.74 19.75
N GLN A 624 7.61 27.05 19.14
CA GLN A 624 8.81 27.55 19.83
C GLN A 624 9.24 26.69 21.03
N TYR A 625 8.91 25.39 21.04
CA TYR A 625 9.15 24.44 22.12
C TYR A 625 8.57 24.80 23.49
N THR A 626 7.64 25.76 23.55
CA THR A 626 6.92 26.09 24.80
C THR A 626 6.21 24.85 25.32
N GLU A 627 6.40 24.48 26.58
CA GLU A 627 5.67 23.38 27.24
C GLU A 627 4.18 23.73 27.39
N ARG A 628 3.30 22.76 27.11
CA ARG A 628 1.85 22.97 27.04
C ARG A 628 1.09 21.84 27.69
N SER A 629 -0.08 22.15 28.20
CA SER A 629 -0.98 21.12 28.74
C SER A 629 -1.90 20.49 27.68
N ASP A 630 -1.97 21.04 26.45
CA ASP A 630 -2.85 20.51 25.40
C ASP A 630 -2.32 20.77 23.96
N ALA A 631 -2.96 20.13 22.98
CA ALA A 631 -2.62 20.20 21.56
C ALA A 631 -2.87 21.60 20.98
N ILE A 632 -2.23 21.95 19.85
CA ILE A 632 -2.58 23.19 19.13
C ILE A 632 -3.99 23.10 18.61
N ILE A 633 -4.32 21.99 17.95
CA ILE A 633 -5.60 21.81 17.27
C ILE A 633 -6.33 20.62 17.89
N LYS A 634 -7.56 20.85 18.34
CA LYS A 634 -8.48 19.81 18.80
C LYS A 634 -9.66 19.72 17.84
N ASN A 635 -9.68 18.66 17.02
CA ASN A 635 -10.76 18.36 16.09
C ASN A 635 -11.81 17.50 16.82
N ASN A 636 -12.94 18.08 17.21
CA ASN A 636 -13.95 17.37 18.00
C ASN A 636 -14.78 16.38 17.16
N LYS A 637 -15.61 15.58 17.83
CA LYS A 637 -16.54 14.65 17.20
C LYS A 637 -17.42 15.39 16.18
N GLN A 638 -17.58 14.82 14.97
CA GLN A 638 -18.30 15.39 13.81
C GLN A 638 -17.63 16.59 13.10
N ALA A 639 -16.53 17.12 13.63
CA ALA A 639 -15.79 18.16 12.95
C ALA A 639 -15.07 17.60 11.71
N ASN A 640 -15.04 18.40 10.64
CA ASN A 640 -14.36 18.08 9.39
C ASN A 640 -13.18 19.04 9.24
N THR A 641 -11.97 18.56 9.52
CA THR A 641 -10.76 19.37 9.39
C THR A 641 -9.94 18.93 8.19
N THR A 642 -9.63 19.88 7.31
CA THR A 642 -8.70 19.69 6.19
C THR A 642 -7.49 20.58 6.38
N ILE A 643 -6.31 20.00 6.36
CA ILE A 643 -5.03 20.70 6.47
C ILE A 643 -4.26 20.52 5.16
N THR A 644 -4.02 21.61 4.44
CA THR A 644 -3.31 21.63 3.16
C THR A 644 -2.11 22.56 3.21
N ASN A 645 -1.00 22.15 2.59
CA ASN A 645 0.19 22.98 2.40
C ASN A 645 0.70 23.64 3.70
N THR A 646 0.49 22.99 4.84
CA THR A 646 0.66 23.58 6.16
C THR A 646 1.86 22.96 6.86
N ILE A 647 2.58 23.78 7.61
CA ILE A 647 3.70 23.32 8.46
C ILE A 647 3.28 23.49 9.92
N ILE A 648 3.34 22.42 10.71
CA ILE A 648 3.11 22.51 12.16
C ILE A 648 4.39 22.04 12.84
N LYS A 649 5.07 22.93 13.57
CA LYS A 649 6.41 22.65 14.08
C LYS A 649 6.68 23.11 15.50
N ASN A 650 7.66 22.47 16.15
CA ASN A 650 8.21 22.83 17.46
C ASN A 650 7.17 22.91 18.57
N ASN A 651 6.16 22.04 18.56
CA ASN A 651 5.13 22.02 19.61
C ASN A 651 5.49 20.99 20.68
N ASN A 652 5.35 21.33 21.96
CA ASN A 652 5.72 20.45 23.07
C ASN A 652 4.55 20.35 24.07
N ASN A 653 3.86 19.21 24.05
CA ASN A 653 2.67 18.95 24.87
C ASN A 653 2.97 17.92 25.96
N GLU A 654 2.56 18.17 27.20
CA GLU A 654 2.71 17.26 28.33
C GLU A 654 1.72 16.09 28.31
N ASN A 655 0.70 16.16 27.45
CA ASN A 655 -0.32 15.13 27.28
C ASN A 655 -0.20 14.48 25.89
N ASN A 656 -1.33 14.32 25.20
CA ASN A 656 -1.42 13.65 23.91
C ASN A 656 -1.58 14.65 22.77
N GLY A 657 -0.99 14.35 21.61
CA GLY A 657 -1.10 15.16 20.41
C GLY A 657 -0.24 16.42 20.52
N GLY A 658 1.05 16.34 20.18
CA GLY A 658 1.93 17.51 20.26
C GLY A 658 1.45 18.64 19.36
N ALA A 659 0.93 18.31 18.18
CA ALA A 659 0.26 19.25 17.28
C ALA A 659 -1.26 19.12 17.33
N ILE A 660 -1.80 17.91 17.17
CA ILE A 660 -3.24 17.69 16.93
C ILE A 660 -3.80 16.59 17.83
N PHE A 661 -4.96 16.86 18.42
CA PHE A 661 -5.83 15.88 19.05
C PHE A 661 -7.09 15.69 18.19
N ASN A 662 -7.29 14.49 17.63
CA ASN A 662 -8.37 14.21 16.67
C ASN A 662 -9.45 13.26 17.23
N ASN A 663 -10.69 13.74 17.31
CA ASN A 663 -11.92 12.99 17.55
C ASN A 663 -12.88 13.01 16.34
N GLY A 664 -12.58 13.79 15.31
CA GLY A 664 -13.44 14.01 14.13
C GLY A 664 -12.83 13.42 12.85
N TYR A 665 -13.29 13.91 11.71
CA TYR A 665 -12.68 13.56 10.42
C TYR A 665 -11.53 14.53 10.13
N LEU A 666 -10.33 13.99 9.96
CA LEU A 666 -9.12 14.77 9.70
C LEU A 666 -8.44 14.28 8.42
N ILE A 667 -8.33 15.17 7.44
CA ILE A 667 -7.50 14.97 6.25
C ILE A 667 -6.30 15.89 6.31
N ILE A 668 -5.12 15.31 6.09
CA ILE A 668 -3.85 16.02 6.00
C ILE A 668 -3.26 15.78 4.61
N MET A 669 -2.95 16.85 3.91
CA MET A 669 -2.46 16.82 2.53
C MET A 669 -1.29 17.78 2.36
N ASN A 670 -0.23 17.32 1.69
CA ASN A 670 0.92 18.16 1.31
C ASN A 670 1.48 18.97 2.50
N SER A 671 1.45 18.40 3.71
CA SER A 671 1.72 19.12 4.95
C SER A 671 2.87 18.48 5.71
N SER A 672 3.52 19.24 6.59
CA SER A 672 4.71 18.79 7.32
C SER A 672 4.58 19.02 8.83
N PHE A 673 4.84 17.97 9.60
CA PHE A 673 4.88 17.98 11.07
C PHE A 673 6.33 17.85 11.51
N ILE A 674 6.92 18.89 12.09
CA ILE A 674 8.36 18.96 12.33
C ILE A 674 8.66 19.22 13.81
N ASN A 675 9.47 18.39 14.45
CA ASN A 675 9.88 18.58 15.86
C ASN A 675 8.68 18.69 16.84
N ASN A 676 7.57 18.01 16.58
CA ASN A 676 6.43 18.01 17.50
C ASN A 676 6.60 16.93 18.57
N LYS A 677 6.37 17.29 19.83
CA LYS A 677 6.60 16.45 20.99
C LYS A 677 5.34 16.34 21.83
N ALA A 678 5.07 15.14 22.33
CA ALA A 678 4.06 14.84 23.33
C ALA A 678 4.70 13.98 24.43
N ILE A 679 4.38 14.14 25.72
CA ILE A 679 4.92 13.22 26.74
C ILE A 679 4.25 11.86 26.61
N THR A 680 2.92 11.77 26.49
CA THR A 680 2.22 10.48 26.52
C THR A 680 2.09 9.84 25.13
N GLY A 681 1.41 10.50 24.20
CA GLY A 681 1.01 9.84 22.96
C GLY A 681 0.81 10.76 21.76
N GLY A 682 1.33 10.36 20.59
CA GLY A 682 1.10 11.10 19.35
C GLY A 682 1.93 12.38 19.30
N GLY A 683 3.24 12.28 19.09
CA GLY A 683 4.13 13.45 19.12
C GLY A 683 3.71 14.53 18.13
N ALA A 684 3.17 14.16 16.98
CA ALA A 684 2.40 15.05 16.14
C ALA A 684 0.89 14.91 16.40
N ILE A 685 0.33 13.72 16.22
CA ILE A 685 -1.12 13.51 16.17
C ILE A 685 -1.54 12.40 17.12
N TYR A 686 -2.52 12.70 17.96
CA TYR A 686 -3.25 11.70 18.71
C TYR A 686 -4.65 11.53 18.12
N ASN A 687 -4.91 10.40 17.47
CA ASN A 687 -6.18 10.04 16.88
C ASN A 687 -6.97 9.11 17.82
N THR A 688 -8.13 9.55 18.28
CA THR A 688 -8.95 8.78 19.23
C THR A 688 -9.78 7.72 18.53
N ASN A 689 -10.51 6.93 19.31
CA ASN A 689 -11.44 5.90 18.83
C ASN A 689 -12.67 6.43 18.06
N LEU A 690 -12.87 7.75 18.04
CA LEU A 690 -13.91 8.41 17.26
C LEU A 690 -13.35 9.09 16.01
N GLY A 691 -12.04 9.36 15.96
CA GLY A 691 -11.42 10.13 14.90
C GLY A 691 -11.10 9.27 13.69
N ASN A 692 -11.39 9.75 12.48
CA ASN A 692 -10.87 9.15 11.26
C ASN A 692 -9.71 10.01 10.77
N LEU A 693 -8.62 9.37 10.34
CA LEU A 693 -7.42 10.08 9.89
C LEU A 693 -6.95 9.55 8.54
N ILE A 694 -6.77 10.47 7.60
CA ILE A 694 -6.12 10.21 6.32
C ILE A 694 -4.95 11.18 6.16
N THR A 695 -3.76 10.64 5.91
CA THR A 695 -2.55 11.42 5.58
C THR A 695 -2.10 11.12 4.16
N LEU A 696 -2.02 12.15 3.33
CA LEU A 696 -1.67 12.07 1.92
C LEU A 696 -0.49 12.98 1.63
N ASN A 697 0.54 12.48 0.94
CA ASN A 697 1.67 13.28 0.47
C ASN A 697 2.30 14.16 1.58
N SER A 698 2.35 13.66 2.81
CA SER A 698 2.70 14.47 3.99
C SER A 698 3.97 13.94 4.67
N SER A 699 4.63 14.79 5.45
CA SER A 699 5.87 14.45 6.14
C SER A 699 5.77 14.61 7.65
N PHE A 700 6.36 13.67 8.39
CA PHE A 700 6.51 13.68 9.84
C PHE A 700 7.99 13.55 10.17
N ILE A 701 8.57 14.59 10.75
CA ILE A 701 10.01 14.73 10.91
C ILE A 701 10.31 15.05 12.38
N ASN A 702 11.20 14.28 13.00
CA ASN A 702 11.66 14.51 14.38
C ASN A 702 10.53 14.62 15.43
N CYS A 703 9.40 13.98 15.20
CA CYS A 703 8.32 13.95 16.18
C CYS A 703 8.66 12.96 17.31
N THR A 704 8.32 13.32 18.55
CA THR A 704 8.70 12.54 19.73
C THR A 704 7.54 12.31 20.69
N ALA A 705 7.31 11.08 21.14
CA ALA A 705 6.39 10.78 22.24
C ALA A 705 6.69 9.46 22.94
N THR A 706 6.08 9.17 24.10
CA THR A 706 6.23 7.84 24.72
C THR A 706 5.59 6.74 23.87
N THR A 707 4.40 6.97 23.30
CA THR A 707 3.70 6.03 22.40
C THR A 707 3.26 6.73 21.12
N GLY A 708 3.57 6.20 19.94
CA GLY A 708 3.21 6.89 18.70
C GLY A 708 4.03 8.16 18.56
N GLY A 709 5.35 8.02 18.41
CA GLY A 709 6.30 9.13 18.30
C GLY A 709 5.87 10.23 17.32
N ALA A 710 5.25 9.85 16.21
CA ALA A 710 4.52 10.76 15.33
C ALA A 710 3.00 10.64 15.53
N ILE A 711 2.45 9.44 15.38
CA ILE A 711 1.00 9.22 15.39
C ILE A 711 0.64 8.13 16.41
N ASN A 712 -0.26 8.46 17.33
CA ASN A 712 -0.90 7.47 18.18
C ASN A 712 -2.36 7.31 17.71
N ASN A 713 -2.67 6.12 17.19
CA ASN A 713 -3.91 5.84 16.51
C ASN A 713 -4.78 4.85 17.28
N LYS A 714 -6.02 5.25 17.56
CA LYS A 714 -7.04 4.42 18.21
C LYS A 714 -8.27 4.19 17.34
N ASN A 715 -8.21 4.47 16.03
CA ASN A 715 -9.28 4.18 15.07
C ASN A 715 -8.71 3.85 13.67
N ASN A 716 -9.49 3.96 12.58
CA ASN A 716 -8.97 3.70 11.24
C ASN A 716 -8.00 4.81 10.77
N LEU A 717 -6.86 4.40 10.22
CA LEU A 717 -5.82 5.28 9.70
C LEU A 717 -5.37 4.82 8.32
N ILE A 718 -5.37 5.76 7.37
CA ILE A 718 -4.84 5.55 6.02
C ILE A 718 -3.66 6.49 5.80
N ILE A 719 -2.49 5.92 5.46
CA ILE A 719 -1.26 6.64 5.14
C ILE A 719 -0.88 6.34 3.69
N ILE A 720 -0.84 7.37 2.86
CA ILE A 720 -0.53 7.23 1.42
C ILE A 720 0.54 8.23 1.03
N ASN A 721 1.54 7.79 0.26
CA ASN A 721 2.57 8.64 -0.34
C ASN A 721 3.28 9.55 0.69
N SER A 722 3.39 9.10 1.94
CA SER A 722 3.85 9.93 3.05
C SER A 722 5.21 9.49 3.55
N SER A 723 5.90 10.37 4.28
CA SER A 723 7.23 10.11 4.81
C SER A 723 7.31 10.33 6.32
N PHE A 724 8.04 9.46 7.00
CA PHE A 724 8.30 9.53 8.43
C PHE A 724 9.81 9.41 8.65
N THR A 725 10.45 10.51 9.04
CA THR A 725 11.91 10.61 9.12
C THR A 725 12.37 11.01 10.51
N SER A 726 13.29 10.24 11.09
CA SER A 726 13.95 10.60 12.37
C SER A 726 12.99 10.83 13.54
N ASN A 727 11.81 10.21 13.52
CA ASN A 727 10.87 10.27 14.63
C ASN A 727 11.31 9.29 15.73
N THR A 728 10.99 9.63 16.99
CA THR A 728 11.40 8.84 18.15
C THR A 728 10.19 8.50 19.02
N ALA A 729 10.03 7.24 19.41
CA ALA A 729 9.10 6.84 20.46
C ALA A 729 9.84 6.31 21.69
N GLY A 730 9.38 6.66 22.88
CA GLY A 730 9.96 6.16 24.13
C GLY A 730 9.72 4.67 24.34
N TYR A 731 8.58 4.15 23.89
CA TYR A 731 8.20 2.75 24.03
C TYR A 731 7.66 2.18 22.72
N ASN A 732 6.39 2.45 22.43
CA ASN A 732 5.68 1.86 21.29
C ASN A 732 5.87 2.76 20.07
N GLY A 733 6.24 2.16 18.94
CA GLY A 733 6.65 2.74 17.66
C GLY A 733 6.18 4.15 17.28
N ILE A 734 6.87 4.76 16.31
CA ILE A 734 6.51 6.10 15.83
C ILE A 734 5.06 6.19 15.34
N ILE A 735 4.49 5.06 14.90
CA ILE A 735 3.06 4.84 14.74
C ILE A 735 2.64 3.75 15.73
N PHE A 736 1.73 4.10 16.65
CA PHE A 736 1.01 3.11 17.46
C PHE A 736 -0.37 2.87 16.86
N ASN A 737 -0.72 1.61 16.60
CA ASN A 737 -2.05 1.21 16.14
C ASN A 737 -2.74 0.35 17.21
N GLY A 738 -3.85 0.86 17.78
CA GLY A 738 -4.57 0.19 18.84
C GLY A 738 -5.38 -1.05 18.41
N ASN A 739 -5.81 -1.82 19.40
CA ASN A 739 -6.58 -3.06 19.21
C ASN A 739 -7.84 -2.91 18.33
N ASN A 740 -8.06 -3.89 17.46
CA ASN A 740 -9.21 -4.00 16.53
C ASN A 740 -9.36 -2.82 15.54
N LYS A 741 -8.25 -2.12 15.22
CA LYS A 741 -8.24 -0.97 14.31
C LYS A 741 -7.48 -1.28 13.03
N GLU A 742 -7.93 -0.70 11.92
CA GLU A 742 -7.29 -0.87 10.62
C GLU A 742 -6.24 0.23 10.40
N LEU A 743 -5.01 -0.18 10.15
CA LEU A 743 -3.94 0.68 9.66
C LEU A 743 -3.53 0.23 8.26
N THR A 744 -3.79 1.08 7.28
CA THR A 744 -3.42 0.84 5.88
C THR A 744 -2.34 1.83 5.45
N ILE A 745 -1.20 1.31 5.01
CA ILE A 745 -0.02 2.07 4.57
C ILE A 745 0.30 1.70 3.13
N ILE A 746 0.35 2.71 2.26
CA ILE A 746 0.56 2.54 0.83
C ILE A 746 1.65 3.51 0.36
N ASN A 747 2.61 3.00 -0.39
CA ASN A 747 3.62 3.81 -1.08
C ASN A 747 4.32 4.85 -0.19
N SER A 748 4.68 4.47 1.04
CA SER A 748 5.20 5.40 2.05
C SER A 748 6.61 5.03 2.50
N ASN A 749 7.36 6.02 2.98
CA ASN A 749 8.77 5.87 3.36
C ASN A 749 8.98 6.12 4.86
N PHE A 750 9.69 5.21 5.53
CA PHE A 750 10.02 5.29 6.95
C PHE A 750 11.54 5.17 7.12
N THR A 751 12.18 6.26 7.53
CA THR A 751 13.64 6.37 7.54
C THR A 751 14.19 6.86 8.88
N ASN A 752 15.20 6.18 9.40
CA ASN A 752 15.92 6.55 10.64
C ASN A 752 15.00 6.73 11.87
N ASN A 753 13.90 5.99 11.98
CA ASN A 753 13.01 6.09 13.14
C ASN A 753 13.45 5.15 14.26
N ASN A 754 13.19 5.54 15.51
CA ASN A 754 13.66 4.81 16.68
C ASN A 754 12.56 4.60 17.73
N ALA A 755 12.45 3.40 18.30
CA ALA A 755 11.55 3.09 19.41
C ALA A 755 12.07 1.93 20.27
N VAL A 756 11.41 1.56 21.37
CA VAL A 756 11.75 0.30 22.09
C VAL A 756 11.09 -0.90 21.40
N TYR A 757 9.81 -0.76 21.03
CA TYR A 757 9.03 -1.79 20.37
C TYR A 757 8.54 -1.30 19.01
N GLY A 758 9.00 -1.95 17.94
CA GLY A 758 8.68 -1.57 16.57
C GLY A 758 9.23 -0.19 16.24
N GLY A 759 10.45 -0.09 15.71
CA GLY A 759 11.14 1.19 15.48
C GLY A 759 10.30 2.20 14.69
N VAL A 760 9.41 1.69 13.84
CA VAL A 760 8.35 2.42 13.17
C VAL A 760 6.98 2.08 13.73
N ILE A 761 6.55 0.83 13.67
CA ILE A 761 5.15 0.47 13.93
C ILE A 761 5.08 -0.47 15.12
N TYR A 762 4.27 -0.09 16.11
CA TYR A 762 3.76 -1.02 17.10
C TYR A 762 2.29 -1.28 16.84
N ASN A 763 1.96 -2.50 16.45
CA ASN A 763 0.63 -2.86 15.99
C ASN A 763 -0.09 -3.84 16.91
N GLU A 764 -1.26 -3.44 17.40
CA GLU A 764 -2.22 -4.28 18.11
C GLU A 764 -3.52 -4.50 17.31
N GLY A 765 -3.70 -3.83 16.16
CA GLY A 765 -4.84 -3.96 15.26
C GLY A 765 -4.53 -4.71 13.97
N ASN A 766 -5.36 -4.59 12.94
CA ASN A 766 -5.02 -5.12 11.61
C ASN A 766 -4.07 -4.14 10.91
N LEU A 767 -3.00 -4.67 10.33
CA LEU A 767 -1.97 -3.89 9.64
C LEU A 767 -1.80 -4.35 8.20
N ASN A 768 -1.99 -3.43 7.27
CA ASN A 768 -1.80 -3.65 5.83
C ASN A 768 -0.74 -2.70 5.29
N ILE A 769 0.35 -3.25 4.78
CA ILE A 769 1.45 -2.48 4.22
C ILE A 769 1.67 -2.91 2.79
N THR A 770 1.66 -1.94 1.87
CA THR A 770 1.96 -2.19 0.46
C THR A 770 2.89 -1.12 -0.12
N TYR A 771 3.82 -1.55 -1.00
CA TYR A 771 4.71 -0.65 -1.75
C TYR A 771 5.53 0.31 -0.88
N SER A 772 5.83 -0.05 0.37
CA SER A 772 6.42 0.87 1.33
C SER A 772 7.86 0.49 1.69
N ASN A 773 8.66 1.48 2.08
CA ASN A 773 10.06 1.29 2.40
C ASN A 773 10.36 1.61 3.86
N PHE A 774 11.07 0.70 4.53
CA PHE A 774 11.54 0.81 5.91
C PHE A 774 13.07 0.74 5.91
N ILE A 775 13.72 1.88 6.11
CA ILE A 775 15.16 2.04 5.91
C ILE A 775 15.83 2.57 7.19
N ASN A 776 16.86 1.87 7.66
CA ASN A 776 17.68 2.29 8.81
C ASN A 776 16.87 2.56 10.10
N ASN A 777 15.75 1.86 10.33
CA ASN A 777 14.98 2.04 11.57
C ASN A 777 15.56 1.16 12.68
N THR A 778 15.50 1.65 13.92
CA THR A 778 16.13 0.99 15.08
C THR A 778 15.14 0.72 16.20
N ALA A 779 15.28 -0.43 16.85
CA ALA A 779 14.49 -0.72 18.04
C ALA A 779 15.17 -1.63 19.09
N GLY A 780 14.54 -1.77 20.25
CA GLY A 780 14.79 -2.89 21.15
C GLY A 780 14.36 -4.22 20.51
N TYR A 781 13.15 -4.22 19.96
CA TYR A 781 12.49 -5.35 19.33
C TYR A 781 11.78 -4.92 18.05
N GLY A 782 11.95 -5.68 16.95
CA GLY A 782 11.35 -5.32 15.67
C GLY A 782 11.91 -3.99 15.16
N GLY A 783 13.11 -4.00 14.55
CA GLY A 783 13.81 -2.75 14.19
C GLY A 783 12.97 -1.80 13.33
N ALA A 784 12.02 -2.32 12.54
CA ALA A 784 10.96 -1.55 11.90
C ALA A 784 9.58 -1.80 12.53
N ILE A 785 9.17 -3.05 12.69
CA ILE A 785 7.78 -3.39 13.06
C ILE A 785 7.78 -4.39 14.22
N GLU A 786 6.98 -4.10 15.24
CA GLU A 786 6.48 -5.10 16.15
C GLU A 786 4.97 -5.24 15.98
N THR A 787 4.50 -6.48 15.84
CA THR A 787 3.08 -6.76 15.67
C THR A 787 2.59 -7.86 16.61
N LYS A 788 1.37 -7.64 17.12
CA LYS A 788 0.63 -8.50 18.05
C LYS A 788 -0.76 -8.87 17.52
N ASN A 789 -0.98 -8.70 16.23
CA ASN A 789 -2.25 -9.05 15.57
C ASN A 789 -1.99 -9.28 14.07
N SER A 790 -3.03 -9.65 13.32
CA SER A 790 -2.95 -10.02 11.91
C SER A 790 -2.27 -8.91 11.10
N THR A 791 -1.21 -9.29 10.41
CA THR A 791 -0.37 -8.36 9.65
C THR A 791 -0.14 -8.89 8.25
N TYR A 792 -0.43 -8.04 7.27
CA TYR A 792 -0.19 -8.28 5.87
C TYR A 792 0.80 -7.26 5.31
N ILE A 793 1.88 -7.76 4.73
CA ILE A 793 2.92 -6.94 4.12
C ILE A 793 3.15 -7.45 2.72
N SER A 794 3.10 -6.55 1.74
CA SER A 794 3.44 -6.91 0.37
C SER A 794 4.18 -5.83 -0.41
N ASN A 795 4.96 -6.24 -1.41
CA ASN A 795 5.71 -5.32 -2.28
C ASN A 795 6.55 -4.29 -1.51
N SER A 796 7.03 -4.63 -0.31
CA SER A 796 7.65 -3.67 0.59
C SER A 796 9.11 -4.03 0.85
N THR A 797 9.88 -3.04 1.23
CA THR A 797 11.34 -3.16 1.35
C THR A 797 11.78 -2.82 2.77
N PHE A 798 12.58 -3.68 3.39
CA PHE A 798 13.19 -3.50 4.71
C PHE A 798 14.70 -3.55 4.55
N ILE A 799 15.36 -2.40 4.69
CA ILE A 799 16.80 -2.23 4.49
C ILE A 799 17.46 -1.72 5.76
N ASN A 800 18.53 -2.37 6.21
CA ASN A 800 19.38 -1.90 7.32
C ASN A 800 18.61 -1.63 8.63
N ASN A 801 17.46 -2.27 8.86
CA ASN A 801 16.76 -2.11 10.13
C ASN A 801 17.46 -2.93 11.21
N THR A 802 17.57 -2.38 12.42
CA THR A 802 18.39 -2.95 13.49
C THR A 802 17.58 -3.10 14.79
N ALA A 803 17.63 -4.29 15.41
CA ALA A 803 17.09 -4.54 16.74
C ALA A 803 18.20 -4.91 17.72
N THR A 804 18.20 -4.33 18.92
CA THR A 804 19.19 -4.71 19.95
C THR A 804 18.93 -6.08 20.59
N SER A 805 17.74 -6.65 20.39
CA SER A 805 17.41 -8.03 20.79
C SER A 805 16.91 -8.86 19.61
N ASN A 806 15.61 -8.87 19.31
CA ASN A 806 15.00 -9.81 18.34
C ASN A 806 14.30 -9.10 17.18
N GLY A 807 14.39 -9.69 15.99
CA GLY A 807 13.66 -9.26 14.80
C GLY A 807 14.24 -7.98 14.22
N GLY A 808 15.33 -8.07 13.46
CA GLY A 808 16.05 -6.88 13.00
C GLY A 808 15.19 -5.96 12.12
N ALA A 809 14.25 -6.53 11.36
CA ALA A 809 13.17 -5.76 10.73
C ALA A 809 11.84 -5.95 11.47
N ILE A 810 11.40 -7.20 11.66
CA ILE A 810 10.05 -7.51 12.15
C ILE A 810 10.12 -8.46 13.34
N ARG A 811 9.40 -8.11 14.40
CA ARG A 811 9.02 -9.02 15.48
C ARG A 811 7.53 -9.30 15.43
N ASN A 812 7.14 -10.57 15.28
CA ASN A 812 5.76 -11.02 15.37
C ASN A 812 5.56 -11.87 16.63
N ASN A 813 4.71 -11.39 17.54
CA ASN A 813 4.44 -12.03 18.81
C ASN A 813 3.06 -12.73 18.77
N ASP A 814 3.08 -14.02 18.45
CA ASP A 814 1.97 -14.99 18.52
C ASP A 814 0.83 -14.88 17.50
N ASN A 815 0.93 -14.01 16.49
CA ASN A 815 -0.16 -13.77 15.53
C ASN A 815 0.17 -14.18 14.09
N LYS A 816 -0.81 -14.04 13.19
CA LYS A 816 -0.61 -14.35 11.77
C LYS A 816 0.18 -13.23 11.09
N LEU A 817 1.34 -13.57 10.54
CA LEU A 817 2.14 -12.70 9.70
C LEU A 817 2.18 -13.26 8.27
N ASN A 818 1.55 -12.53 7.36
CA ASN A 818 1.54 -12.81 5.93
C ASN A 818 2.46 -11.81 5.23
N ILE A 819 3.55 -12.29 4.64
CA ILE A 819 4.50 -11.49 3.88
C ILE A 819 4.58 -12.02 2.46
N LEU A 820 4.56 -11.10 1.51
CA LEU A 820 4.53 -11.46 0.10
C LEU A 820 5.35 -10.48 -0.74
N ASN A 821 6.11 -11.00 -1.70
CA ASN A 821 6.78 -10.16 -2.69
C ASN A 821 7.61 -9.01 -2.08
N SER A 822 8.24 -9.25 -0.93
CA SER A 822 8.92 -8.22 -0.13
C SER A 822 10.41 -8.52 -0.01
N SER A 823 11.22 -7.51 0.34
CA SER A 823 12.68 -7.65 0.38
C SER A 823 13.22 -7.27 1.76
N PHE A 824 14.07 -8.12 2.33
CA PHE A 824 14.75 -7.94 3.61
C PHE A 824 16.26 -7.98 3.37
N ILE A 825 16.90 -6.82 3.42
CA ILE A 825 18.30 -6.63 3.05
C ILE A 825 19.05 -6.01 4.21
N ASN A 826 20.18 -6.61 4.61
CA ASN A 826 21.08 -6.07 5.63
C ASN A 826 20.42 -5.77 6.99
N ASN A 827 19.31 -6.43 7.35
CA ASN A 827 18.68 -6.22 8.66
C ASN A 827 19.44 -7.00 9.75
N GLN A 828 19.52 -6.44 10.95
CA GLN A 828 20.40 -6.94 12.01
C GLN A 828 19.66 -7.07 13.34
N ALA A 829 19.87 -8.19 14.04
CA ALA A 829 19.44 -8.38 15.41
C ALA A 829 20.58 -8.98 16.23
N ASN A 830 20.79 -8.54 17.48
CA ASN A 830 21.89 -9.12 18.28
C ASN A 830 21.59 -10.56 18.73
N SER A 831 20.34 -10.88 19.00
CA SER A 831 19.93 -12.19 19.53
C SER A 831 19.40 -13.10 18.42
N ALA A 832 18.18 -12.86 17.94
CA ALA A 832 17.52 -13.81 17.04
C ALA A 832 16.70 -13.13 15.93
N GLY A 833 16.68 -13.77 14.75
CA GLY A 833 15.88 -13.34 13.61
C GLY A 833 16.39 -12.05 13.00
N GLY A 834 17.51 -12.11 12.28
CA GLY A 834 18.17 -10.91 11.74
C GLY A 834 17.27 -10.08 10.83
N ALA A 835 16.36 -10.71 10.10
CA ALA A 835 15.21 -10.01 9.49
C ALA A 835 13.94 -10.19 10.34
N ILE A 836 13.54 -11.43 10.62
CA ILE A 836 12.23 -11.72 11.21
C ILE A 836 12.39 -12.62 12.42
N TYR A 837 11.82 -12.19 13.55
CA TYR A 837 11.58 -13.05 14.71
C TYR A 837 10.08 -13.33 14.81
N ASN A 838 9.70 -14.61 14.87
CA ASN A 838 8.31 -15.03 14.79
C ASN A 838 7.96 -16.10 15.84
N THR A 839 6.87 -15.88 16.58
CA THR A 839 6.29 -16.91 17.47
C THR A 839 4.86 -17.31 17.08
N GLY A 840 4.25 -16.63 16.10
CA GLY A 840 2.93 -16.94 15.56
C GLY A 840 2.97 -17.69 14.23
N LYS A 841 1.88 -17.74 13.46
CA LYS A 841 1.90 -18.38 12.13
C LYS A 841 2.58 -17.46 11.10
N LEU A 842 3.64 -17.93 10.45
CA LEU A 842 4.35 -17.18 9.41
C LEU A 842 4.09 -17.79 8.02
N ASN A 843 3.58 -16.96 7.12
CA ASN A 843 3.48 -17.27 5.69
C ASN A 843 4.27 -16.21 4.92
N ILE A 844 5.38 -16.60 4.33
CA ILE A 844 6.27 -15.74 3.56
C ILE A 844 6.60 -16.37 2.22
N THR A 845 6.21 -15.72 1.13
CA THR A 845 6.45 -16.26 -0.22
C THR A 845 6.87 -15.16 -1.17
N TYR A 846 7.56 -15.54 -2.25
CA TYR A 846 8.04 -14.61 -3.28
C TYR A 846 8.91 -13.48 -2.76
N SER A 847 9.51 -13.64 -1.58
CA SER A 847 10.26 -12.61 -0.86
C SER A 847 11.77 -12.88 -0.94
N VAL A 848 12.57 -11.89 -0.50
CA VAL A 848 14.03 -11.98 -0.53
C VAL A 848 14.68 -11.70 0.80
N PHE A 849 15.72 -12.47 1.08
CA PHE A 849 16.59 -12.32 2.23
C PHE A 849 18.04 -12.24 1.76
N VAL A 850 18.70 -11.11 1.98
CA VAL A 850 20.10 -10.89 1.62
C VAL A 850 20.83 -10.26 2.80
N ASN A 851 21.95 -10.86 3.20
CA ASN A 851 22.89 -10.31 4.18
C ASN A 851 22.25 -9.88 5.52
N ASN A 852 21.18 -10.56 5.94
CA ASN A 852 20.62 -10.33 7.27
C ASN A 852 21.49 -11.05 8.31
N ASN A 853 21.57 -10.52 9.53
CA ASN A 853 22.51 -11.02 10.54
C ASN A 853 21.86 -11.12 11.93
N ALA A 854 22.07 -12.25 12.61
CA ALA A 854 21.77 -12.46 14.02
C ALA A 854 22.54 -13.67 14.57
N THR A 855 22.62 -13.79 15.90
CA THR A 855 23.26 -14.95 16.56
C THR A 855 22.50 -16.24 16.25
N GLU A 856 21.17 -16.20 16.24
CA GLU A 856 20.29 -17.34 15.89
C GLU A 856 19.33 -16.96 14.77
N GLY A 857 19.34 -17.70 13.65
CA GLY A 857 18.50 -17.43 12.49
C GLY A 857 18.81 -16.05 11.87
N SER A 858 19.92 -15.97 11.13
CA SER A 858 20.40 -14.73 10.51
C SER A 858 19.35 -14.07 9.61
N ALA A 859 18.48 -14.85 8.95
CA ALA A 859 17.30 -14.32 8.28
C ALA A 859 16.05 -14.44 9.17
N ILE A 860 15.66 -15.66 9.55
CA ILE A 860 14.40 -15.92 10.26
C ILE A 860 14.65 -16.79 11.49
N TYR A 861 14.12 -16.35 12.62
CA TYR A 861 13.93 -17.19 13.80
C TYR A 861 12.44 -17.46 13.98
N THR A 862 12.06 -18.73 14.12
CA THR A 862 10.67 -19.14 14.33
C THR A 862 10.53 -20.28 15.35
N THR A 863 9.44 -20.27 16.13
CA THR A 863 9.09 -21.36 17.06
C THR A 863 7.92 -22.21 16.58
N THR A 864 7.32 -21.86 15.45
CA THR A 864 6.11 -22.46 14.88
C THR A 864 6.35 -22.89 13.43
N GLU A 865 5.44 -23.68 12.87
CA GLU A 865 5.46 -24.00 11.44
C GLU A 865 5.40 -22.74 10.58
N ILE A 866 6.21 -22.73 9.53
CA ILE A 866 6.30 -21.63 8.57
C ILE A 866 6.03 -22.14 7.16
N ASN A 867 5.35 -21.34 6.35
CA ASN A 867 5.40 -21.49 4.90
C ASN A 867 6.38 -20.46 4.35
N ASN A 868 7.55 -20.90 3.92
CA ASN A 868 8.63 -20.05 3.41
C ASN A 868 9.07 -20.45 1.98
N THR A 869 8.13 -20.99 1.20
CA THR A 869 8.39 -21.43 -0.18
C THR A 869 8.50 -20.27 -1.17
N ASN A 870 9.12 -20.52 -2.31
CA ASN A 870 9.23 -19.57 -3.43
C ASN A 870 9.95 -18.25 -3.07
N ASN A 871 10.79 -18.26 -2.04
CA ASN A 871 11.64 -17.13 -1.68
C ASN A 871 13.05 -17.27 -2.28
N TRP A 872 13.75 -16.16 -2.48
CA TRP A 872 15.19 -16.14 -2.78
C TRP A 872 15.98 -15.78 -1.52
N TRP A 873 16.94 -16.64 -1.16
CA TRP A 873 17.67 -16.56 0.11
C TRP A 873 19.08 -15.99 -0.04
N GLY A 874 19.30 -15.22 -1.10
CA GLY A 874 20.60 -14.63 -1.42
C GLY A 874 21.61 -15.61 -2.01
N SER A 875 21.33 -16.91 -2.07
CA SER A 875 22.25 -17.92 -2.62
C SER A 875 21.51 -19.08 -3.28
N ASN A 876 22.14 -19.68 -4.30
CA ASN A 876 21.70 -20.96 -4.90
C ASN A 876 21.99 -22.16 -4.00
N THR A 877 22.86 -22.00 -3.01
CA THR A 877 23.21 -23.02 -2.02
C THR A 877 23.06 -22.45 -0.61
N PRO A 878 21.83 -22.17 -0.14
CA PRO A 878 21.59 -21.58 1.17
C PRO A 878 22.09 -22.48 2.31
N ASN A 879 22.75 -21.88 3.31
CA ASN A 879 23.08 -22.56 4.55
C ASN A 879 21.90 -22.43 5.53
N TRP A 880 21.05 -23.44 5.62
CA TRP A 880 19.82 -23.37 6.42
C TRP A 880 20.07 -23.22 7.91
N ASN A 881 21.13 -23.82 8.45
CA ASN A 881 21.50 -23.72 9.86
C ASN A 881 21.98 -22.31 10.27
N GLU A 882 22.31 -21.46 9.29
CA GLU A 882 22.66 -20.06 9.52
C GLU A 882 21.49 -19.13 9.25
N LEU A 883 20.75 -19.34 8.16
CA LEU A 883 19.62 -18.51 7.77
C LEU A 883 18.40 -18.69 8.68
N LEU A 884 18.20 -19.92 9.17
CA LEU A 884 17.11 -20.34 10.03
C LEU A 884 17.65 -20.79 11.38
N ASN A 885 16.79 -20.78 12.40
CA ASN A 885 17.15 -21.28 13.73
C ASN A 885 17.14 -22.81 13.84
N ASP A 886 16.52 -23.52 12.89
CA ASP A 886 16.46 -24.98 12.84
C ASP A 886 16.23 -25.42 11.38
N GLU A 887 17.02 -26.39 10.90
CA GLU A 887 16.97 -26.91 9.53
C GLU A 887 15.62 -27.53 9.18
N LYS A 888 14.82 -27.99 10.16
CA LYS A 888 13.46 -28.51 9.90
C LYS A 888 12.53 -27.49 9.26
N TYR A 889 12.83 -26.20 9.36
CA TYR A 889 12.08 -25.11 8.75
C TYR A 889 12.57 -24.74 7.35
N ALA A 890 13.57 -25.45 6.81
CA ALA A 890 14.07 -25.23 5.47
C ALA A 890 12.96 -25.47 4.41
N PRO A 891 12.80 -24.59 3.41
CA PRO A 891 11.79 -24.76 2.38
C PRO A 891 12.19 -25.88 1.42
N THR A 892 11.20 -26.69 1.01
CA THR A 892 11.39 -27.69 -0.05
C THR A 892 11.63 -27.04 -1.41
N ASN A 893 10.94 -25.93 -1.67
CA ASN A 893 11.00 -25.18 -2.92
C ASN A 893 11.42 -23.73 -2.66
N PHE A 894 12.52 -23.32 -3.27
CA PHE A 894 13.03 -21.95 -3.19
C PHE A 894 13.54 -21.50 -4.56
N VAL A 895 13.54 -20.19 -4.78
CA VAL A 895 14.01 -19.58 -6.04
C VAL A 895 15.50 -19.82 -6.16
N ILE A 896 15.97 -20.07 -7.38
CA ILE A 896 17.39 -20.08 -7.73
C ILE A 896 17.63 -19.13 -8.90
N LEU A 897 18.78 -18.48 -8.92
CA LEU A 897 19.23 -17.77 -10.11
C LEU A 897 19.96 -18.75 -11.02
N LYS A 898 19.49 -18.90 -12.25
CA LYS A 898 20.19 -19.69 -13.28
C LYS A 898 20.93 -18.80 -14.24
N LEU A 899 22.17 -19.17 -14.55
CA LEU A 899 22.94 -18.66 -15.67
C LEU A 899 23.22 -19.83 -16.62
N ILE A 900 22.51 -19.87 -17.74
CA ILE A 900 22.66 -20.90 -18.77
C ILE A 900 23.51 -20.33 -19.89
N ALA A 901 24.75 -20.79 -20.00
CA ALA A 901 25.61 -20.50 -21.13
C ALA A 901 25.33 -21.49 -22.27
N LYS A 902 24.81 -21.03 -23.40
CA LYS A 902 24.75 -21.84 -24.62
C LYS A 902 26.08 -21.70 -25.35
N LEU A 903 27.07 -22.51 -24.92
CA LEU A 903 28.49 -22.47 -25.30
C LEU A 903 28.75 -22.44 -26.82
N GLN A 904 27.86 -22.99 -27.66
CA GLN A 904 27.99 -22.95 -29.12
C GLN A 904 27.48 -21.66 -29.79
N SER A 905 26.76 -20.79 -29.06
CA SER A 905 26.00 -19.67 -29.65
C SER A 905 26.35 -18.28 -29.11
N LYS A 906 27.25 -18.16 -28.12
CA LYS A 906 27.56 -16.87 -27.46
C LYS A 906 26.34 -16.19 -26.81
N VAL A 907 25.35 -17.01 -26.44
CA VAL A 907 24.09 -16.61 -25.82
C VAL A 907 24.11 -17.03 -24.35
N TYR A 908 23.89 -16.07 -23.46
CA TYR A 908 23.71 -16.28 -22.04
C TYR A 908 22.25 -16.04 -21.68
N ILE A 909 21.63 -16.98 -20.97
CA ILE A 909 20.27 -16.82 -20.43
C ILE A 909 20.37 -16.74 -18.91
N ILE A 910 20.01 -15.59 -18.37
CA ILE A 910 19.85 -15.36 -16.93
C ILE A 910 18.38 -15.60 -16.61
N SER A 911 18.08 -16.43 -15.62
CA SER A 911 16.71 -16.70 -15.16
C SER A 911 16.63 -16.52 -13.65
N LEU A 912 15.78 -15.58 -13.21
CA LEU A 912 15.35 -15.40 -11.82
C LEU A 912 13.86 -15.66 -11.71
N ASN A 913 13.44 -16.83 -12.17
CA ASN A 913 12.07 -17.29 -12.08
C ASN A 913 11.97 -18.82 -12.04
N THR A 914 13.04 -19.46 -11.61
CA THR A 914 13.14 -20.91 -11.54
C THR A 914 13.33 -21.33 -10.10
N LEU A 915 12.60 -22.36 -9.67
CA LEU A 915 12.80 -23.01 -8.37
C LEU A 915 13.96 -24.01 -8.44
N ASN A 916 14.50 -24.39 -7.29
CA ASN A 916 15.51 -25.44 -7.12
C ASN A 916 15.13 -26.79 -7.78
N ASN A 917 13.83 -27.07 -7.94
CA ASN A 917 13.31 -28.25 -8.64
C ASN A 917 13.12 -28.05 -10.17
N ASN A 918 13.61 -26.94 -10.73
CA ASN A 918 13.47 -26.52 -12.12
C ASN A 918 12.08 -26.03 -12.55
N THR A 919 11.11 -25.91 -11.64
CA THR A 919 9.79 -25.37 -11.95
C THR A 919 9.88 -23.86 -12.19
N LYS A 920 9.27 -23.38 -13.28
CA LYS A 920 9.13 -21.95 -13.53
C LYS A 920 7.99 -21.36 -12.71
N ILE A 921 8.22 -20.19 -12.14
CA ILE A 921 7.23 -19.43 -11.36
C ILE A 921 7.14 -17.99 -11.89
N ALA A 922 6.04 -17.30 -11.59
CA ALA A 922 5.83 -15.89 -11.96
C ALA A 922 5.65 -15.03 -10.71
N GLY A 923 5.75 -13.71 -10.86
CA GLY A 923 5.45 -12.76 -9.79
C GLY A 923 6.52 -12.62 -8.70
N LEU A 924 7.80 -12.76 -9.05
CA LEU A 924 8.90 -12.40 -8.16
C LEU A 924 9.11 -10.87 -8.13
N PRO A 925 9.69 -10.30 -7.06
CA PRO A 925 9.89 -8.86 -6.97
C PRO A 925 10.98 -8.43 -7.93
N PHE A 926 10.92 -7.16 -8.37
CA PHE A 926 11.97 -6.53 -9.16
C PHE A 926 13.31 -6.51 -8.42
N ARG A 927 14.39 -6.74 -9.17
CA ARG A 927 15.74 -6.93 -8.66
C ARG A 927 16.75 -6.13 -9.46
N GLU A 928 17.79 -5.71 -8.78
CA GLU A 928 18.93 -5.14 -9.47
C GLU A 928 19.74 -6.27 -10.12
N LEU A 929 19.80 -6.28 -11.44
CA LEU A 929 20.65 -7.18 -12.22
C LEU A 929 21.71 -6.33 -12.91
N ILE A 930 22.98 -6.57 -12.58
CA ILE A 930 24.12 -5.98 -13.29
C ILE A 930 24.92 -7.11 -13.92
N ILE A 931 25.27 -6.92 -15.18
CA ILE A 931 26.09 -7.84 -15.96
C ILE A 931 27.21 -7.01 -16.54
N LYS A 932 28.43 -7.31 -16.11
CA LYS A 932 29.63 -6.57 -16.49
C LYS A 932 30.72 -7.52 -16.94
N ASN A 933 31.63 -7.06 -17.78
CA ASN A 933 32.91 -7.71 -17.99
C ASN A 933 33.99 -7.00 -17.15
N GLU A 934 35.26 -7.35 -17.36
CA GLU A 934 36.39 -6.75 -16.65
C GLU A 934 36.59 -5.24 -16.92
N LYS A 935 35.97 -4.70 -17.98
CA LYS A 935 36.18 -3.32 -18.46
C LYS A 935 34.95 -2.43 -18.36
N GLU A 936 33.75 -2.99 -18.50
CA GLU A 936 32.51 -2.22 -18.62
C GLU A 936 31.26 -3.00 -18.16
N VAL A 937 30.19 -2.24 -17.84
CA VAL A 937 28.85 -2.80 -17.60
C VAL A 937 28.15 -3.01 -18.94
N ILE A 938 27.75 -4.26 -19.21
CA ILE A 938 27.08 -4.67 -20.45
C ILE A 938 25.58 -4.50 -20.34
N TYR A 939 25.02 -4.81 -19.18
CA TYR A 939 23.61 -4.68 -18.90
C TYR A 939 23.42 -4.33 -17.42
N SER A 940 22.51 -3.41 -17.15
CA SER A 940 22.05 -3.10 -15.80
C SER A 940 20.57 -2.79 -15.84
N THR A 941 19.83 -3.25 -14.84
CA THR A 941 18.45 -2.87 -14.59
C THR A 941 18.17 -3.01 -13.09
N ASP A 942 17.35 -2.12 -12.55
CA ASP A 942 16.76 -2.19 -11.21
C ASP A 942 15.44 -3.01 -11.19
N LYS A 943 14.96 -3.43 -12.37
CA LYS A 943 13.66 -4.08 -12.58
C LYS A 943 13.77 -5.44 -13.26
N PHE A 944 14.71 -6.29 -12.81
CA PHE A 944 14.80 -7.64 -13.32
C PHE A 944 13.83 -8.59 -12.63
N THR A 945 12.95 -9.20 -13.41
CA THR A 945 12.14 -10.39 -13.06
C THR A 945 12.11 -11.30 -14.28
N GLY A 946 12.13 -12.62 -14.10
CA GLY A 946 12.01 -13.54 -15.23
C GLY A 946 13.34 -13.90 -15.90
N GLU A 947 13.37 -13.84 -17.24
CA GLU A 947 14.52 -14.28 -18.03
C GLU A 947 15.12 -13.14 -18.85
N LYS A 948 16.44 -13.03 -18.86
CA LYS A 948 17.19 -12.13 -19.74
C LYS A 948 18.10 -12.95 -20.64
N THR A 949 17.94 -12.78 -21.95
CA THR A 949 18.90 -13.30 -22.93
C THR A 949 19.90 -12.21 -23.29
N ILE A 950 21.18 -12.55 -23.27
CA ILE A 950 22.28 -11.67 -23.68
C ILE A 950 23.10 -12.37 -24.76
N ASN A 951 23.31 -11.67 -25.87
CA ASN A 951 24.26 -12.06 -26.89
C ASN A 951 25.57 -11.35 -26.60
N TYR A 952 26.62 -12.08 -26.20
CA TYR A 952 27.90 -11.49 -25.83
C TYR A 952 29.05 -12.12 -26.61
N ASN A 953 29.68 -11.30 -27.45
CA ASN A 953 30.74 -11.72 -28.37
C ASN A 953 32.17 -11.46 -27.87
N GLY A 954 32.34 -10.94 -26.66
CA GLY A 954 33.65 -10.60 -26.10
C GLY A 954 34.41 -11.82 -25.57
N SER A 955 35.74 -11.67 -25.47
CA SER A 955 36.66 -12.69 -24.94
C SER A 955 36.80 -12.68 -23.41
N SER A 956 36.21 -11.69 -22.72
CA SER A 956 36.29 -11.51 -21.26
C SER A 956 35.03 -12.04 -20.56
N TYR A 957 35.16 -12.63 -19.37
CA TYR A 957 34.04 -13.20 -18.61
C TYR A 957 32.97 -12.18 -18.22
N LEU A 958 31.74 -12.65 -18.06
CA LEU A 958 30.62 -11.87 -17.52
C LEU A 958 30.48 -12.13 -16.03
N THR A 959 30.64 -11.08 -15.21
CA THR A 959 30.19 -11.07 -13.83
C THR A 959 28.71 -10.70 -13.83
N VAL A 960 27.87 -11.60 -13.33
CA VAL A 960 26.46 -11.31 -13.06
C VAL A 960 26.33 -11.02 -11.57
N THR A 961 25.84 -9.84 -11.22
CA THR A 961 25.43 -9.53 -9.85
C THR A 961 23.93 -9.36 -9.78
N LEU A 962 23.33 -9.96 -8.76
CA LEU A 962 21.93 -9.75 -8.40
C LEU A 962 21.87 -9.13 -7.00
N ASP A 963 21.30 -7.94 -6.88
CA ASP A 963 21.27 -7.16 -5.64
C ASP A 963 22.66 -7.03 -4.97
N GLY A 964 23.69 -6.77 -5.79
CA GLY A 964 25.08 -6.65 -5.35
C GLY A 964 25.82 -7.96 -5.05
N GLN A 965 25.15 -9.12 -5.04
CA GLN A 965 25.81 -10.42 -4.88
C GLN A 965 26.34 -10.95 -6.22
N ILE A 966 27.63 -11.29 -6.27
CA ILE A 966 28.26 -11.95 -7.43
C ILE A 966 27.81 -13.41 -7.47
N ILE A 967 27.23 -13.84 -8.59
CA ILE A 967 26.70 -15.20 -8.73
C ILE A 967 27.46 -15.91 -9.85
N THR A 968 28.09 -17.03 -9.50
CA THR A 968 28.75 -17.95 -10.45
C THR A 968 27.73 -18.92 -11.04
N SER A 969 27.88 -19.30 -12.32
CA SER A 969 26.99 -20.23 -13.01
C SER A 969 26.84 -21.57 -12.28
N ASP A 970 25.68 -22.24 -12.46
CA ASP A 970 25.54 -23.64 -12.08
C ASP A 970 26.71 -24.46 -12.66
N PRO A 971 27.29 -25.39 -11.88
CA PRO A 971 28.40 -26.18 -12.36
C PRO A 971 27.99 -27.02 -13.58
N VAL A 972 28.80 -26.96 -14.64
CA VAL A 972 28.57 -27.69 -15.89
C VAL A 972 28.67 -29.18 -15.64
N ASN A 973 27.65 -29.94 -16.03
CA ASN A 973 27.69 -31.40 -15.93
C ASN A 973 28.72 -31.95 -16.91
N ILE A 974 29.69 -32.71 -16.39
CA ILE A 974 30.76 -33.32 -17.16
C ILE A 974 30.78 -34.84 -16.96
N THR A 975 31.33 -35.53 -17.95
CA THR A 975 31.51 -36.98 -17.97
C THR A 975 32.94 -37.43 -18.25
N THR A 976 33.85 -36.50 -18.61
CA THR A 976 35.26 -36.78 -18.89
C THR A 976 36.19 -35.77 -18.23
N TRP A 977 37.48 -36.11 -18.08
CA TRP A 977 38.50 -35.19 -17.57
C TRP A 977 38.84 -34.09 -18.55
N ASP A 978 38.82 -34.34 -19.86
CA ASP A 978 39.08 -33.31 -20.85
C ASP A 978 37.98 -32.24 -20.85
N GLU A 979 36.71 -32.65 -20.66
CA GLU A 979 35.59 -31.72 -20.41
C GLU A 979 35.80 -30.91 -19.12
N LEU A 980 36.34 -31.53 -18.06
CA LEU A 980 36.70 -30.82 -16.83
C LEU A 980 37.74 -29.74 -17.12
N VAL A 981 38.83 -30.11 -17.80
CA VAL A 981 39.94 -29.21 -18.12
C VAL A 981 39.46 -28.07 -19.03
N GLU A 982 38.68 -28.36 -20.05
CA GLU A 982 38.11 -27.35 -20.94
C GLU A 982 37.23 -26.36 -20.18
N ASN A 983 36.31 -26.86 -19.34
CA ASN A 983 35.40 -25.99 -18.59
C ASN A 983 36.11 -25.18 -17.53
N VAL A 984 37.04 -25.78 -16.79
CA VAL A 984 37.81 -25.09 -15.75
C VAL A 984 38.78 -24.06 -16.36
N ASN A 985 39.42 -24.36 -17.50
CA ASN A 985 40.21 -23.37 -18.25
C ASN A 985 39.34 -22.20 -18.76
N ASN A 986 38.05 -22.46 -18.97
CA ASN A 986 37.04 -21.46 -19.25
C ASN A 986 36.38 -20.88 -17.98
N ASN A 987 37.00 -21.01 -16.79
CA ASN A 987 36.49 -20.51 -15.50
C ASN A 987 35.06 -20.94 -15.13
N ASN A 988 34.61 -22.07 -15.67
CA ASN A 988 33.33 -22.66 -15.29
C ASN A 988 33.53 -23.59 -14.09
N SER A 989 32.64 -23.48 -13.11
CA SER A 989 32.43 -24.55 -12.12
C SER A 989 31.91 -25.81 -12.83
N VAL A 990 32.21 -26.99 -12.31
CA VAL A 990 31.87 -28.29 -12.93
C VAL A 990 31.23 -29.25 -11.94
N ARG A 991 30.38 -30.14 -12.43
CA ARG A 991 29.71 -31.20 -11.68
C ARG A 991 29.89 -32.55 -12.37
N LEU A 992 30.40 -33.54 -11.64
CA LEU A 992 30.58 -34.89 -12.19
C LEU A 992 29.25 -35.63 -12.31
N LYS A 993 29.08 -36.38 -13.40
CA LYS A 993 27.94 -37.31 -13.63
C LYS A 993 28.31 -38.79 -13.55
N ASN A 994 29.60 -39.08 -13.50
CA ASN A 994 30.17 -40.41 -13.40
C ASN A 994 31.57 -40.29 -12.77
N ASN A 995 32.17 -41.43 -12.46
CA ASN A 995 33.59 -41.45 -12.11
C ASN A 995 34.41 -41.12 -13.37
N ILE A 996 35.40 -40.25 -13.23
CA ILE A 996 36.27 -39.82 -14.34
C ILE A 996 37.73 -40.13 -14.05
N THR A 997 38.53 -40.26 -15.10
CA THR A 997 39.95 -40.59 -14.98
C THR A 997 40.81 -39.37 -15.30
N ILE A 998 41.74 -38.99 -14.43
CA ILE A 998 42.72 -37.92 -14.69
C ILE A 998 43.68 -38.30 -15.83
N THR A 999 43.70 -37.50 -16.90
CA THR A 999 44.56 -37.72 -18.09
C THR A 999 45.63 -36.63 -18.26
N SER A 1000 45.53 -35.51 -17.55
CA SER A 1000 46.44 -34.36 -17.69
C SER A 1000 46.47 -33.50 -16.42
N SER A 1001 47.48 -32.62 -16.29
CA SER A 1001 47.50 -31.62 -15.22
C SER A 1001 46.47 -30.52 -15.48
N LEU A 1002 45.86 -30.01 -14.42
CA LEU A 1002 44.88 -28.93 -14.47
C LEU A 1002 45.52 -27.63 -13.97
N THR A 1003 45.31 -26.53 -14.68
CA THR A 1003 45.79 -25.21 -14.28
C THR A 1003 44.61 -24.26 -14.15
N ILE A 1004 44.33 -23.82 -12.93
CA ILE A 1004 43.26 -22.87 -12.59
C ILE A 1004 43.87 -21.47 -12.51
N LYS A 1005 43.40 -20.56 -13.38
CA LYS A 1005 43.89 -19.18 -13.47
C LYS A 1005 42.77 -18.18 -13.17
N GLY A 1006 43.11 -17.07 -12.50
CA GLY A 1006 42.20 -15.95 -12.25
C GLY A 1006 41.72 -15.83 -10.79
N ASN A 1007 41.03 -14.73 -10.47
CA ASN A 1007 40.63 -14.39 -9.08
C ASN A 1007 39.27 -14.98 -8.65
N GLN A 1008 38.54 -15.64 -9.57
CA GLN A 1008 37.23 -16.23 -9.32
C GLN A 1008 37.36 -17.56 -8.58
N GLU A 1009 36.37 -17.89 -7.74
CA GLU A 1009 36.24 -19.21 -7.13
C GLU A 1009 35.69 -20.23 -8.14
N ILE A 1010 36.45 -21.30 -8.38
CA ILE A 1010 35.99 -22.46 -9.16
C ILE A 1010 35.49 -23.54 -8.22
N LEU A 1011 34.25 -24.01 -8.43
CA LEU A 1011 33.71 -25.18 -7.75
C LEU A 1011 33.87 -26.42 -8.64
N ILE A 1012 34.52 -27.45 -8.10
CA ILE A 1012 34.48 -28.81 -8.64
C ILE A 1012 33.62 -29.65 -7.70
N ASP A 1013 32.38 -29.90 -8.11
CA ASP A 1013 31.41 -30.72 -7.39
C ASP A 1013 31.46 -32.17 -7.88
N GLY A 1014 31.98 -33.06 -7.05
CA GLY A 1014 32.05 -34.48 -7.36
C GLY A 1014 30.68 -35.14 -7.43
N ASN A 1015 29.65 -34.57 -6.80
CA ASN A 1015 28.31 -35.17 -6.73
C ASN A 1015 28.35 -36.66 -6.27
N GLY A 1016 29.29 -37.00 -5.39
CA GLY A 1016 29.52 -38.35 -4.88
C GLY A 1016 30.38 -39.25 -5.79
N TYR A 1017 30.77 -38.78 -6.97
CA TYR A 1017 31.64 -39.52 -7.90
C TYR A 1017 33.13 -39.31 -7.61
N ALA A 1018 33.94 -40.22 -8.13
CA ALA A 1018 35.38 -40.25 -7.94
C ALA A 1018 36.15 -39.73 -9.17
N ILE A 1019 37.25 -39.04 -8.89
CA ILE A 1019 38.33 -38.78 -9.85
C ILE A 1019 39.43 -39.80 -9.56
N ASN A 1020 39.57 -40.75 -10.49
CA ASN A 1020 40.51 -41.86 -10.42
C ASN A 1020 41.72 -41.59 -11.31
N ARG A 1021 42.82 -42.30 -11.05
CA ARG A 1021 43.97 -42.38 -11.95
C ARG A 1021 43.97 -43.70 -12.72
N GLU A 1022 44.33 -43.68 -13.99
CA GLU A 1022 44.53 -44.91 -14.78
C GLU A 1022 45.85 -45.61 -14.39
N TYR A 1023 45.80 -46.93 -14.21
CA TYR A 1023 46.93 -47.75 -13.74
C TYR A 1023 48.04 -47.96 -14.79
N THR A 1024 47.82 -47.57 -16.05
CA THR A 1024 48.58 -48.05 -17.22
C THR A 1024 49.59 -47.06 -17.82
N ILE A 1025 49.62 -45.79 -17.42
CA ILE A 1025 50.54 -44.77 -17.99
C ILE A 1025 51.64 -44.42 -16.98
N ILE A 1026 52.88 -44.78 -17.32
CA ILE A 1026 54.00 -44.89 -16.35
C ILE A 1026 54.78 -43.58 -16.14
N THR A 1027 54.61 -42.53 -16.96
CA THR A 1027 55.61 -41.44 -17.01
C THR A 1027 55.23 -40.06 -16.44
N ASP A 1028 53.96 -39.69 -16.27
CA ASP A 1028 53.61 -38.29 -15.97
C ASP A 1028 53.04 -38.05 -14.55
N ASP A 1029 53.56 -37.00 -13.88
CA ASP A 1029 53.06 -36.47 -12.61
C ASP A 1029 51.90 -35.48 -12.90
N TYR A 1030 50.72 -35.66 -12.32
CA TYR A 1030 49.56 -34.78 -12.52
C TYR A 1030 49.36 -33.85 -11.33
N SER A 1031 49.16 -32.55 -11.60
CA SER A 1031 48.95 -31.54 -10.56
C SER A 1031 47.76 -30.64 -10.89
N ILE A 1032 47.03 -30.21 -9.86
CA ILE A 1032 46.08 -29.10 -9.94
C ILE A 1032 46.83 -27.86 -9.47
N LYS A 1033 47.16 -26.98 -10.39
CA LYS A 1033 47.91 -25.75 -10.15
C LYS A 1033 46.96 -24.56 -10.06
N LEU A 1034 47.05 -23.76 -9.01
CA LEU A 1034 46.13 -22.65 -8.70
C LEU A 1034 46.83 -21.30 -8.86
N SER A 1035 46.15 -20.27 -9.35
CA SER A 1035 46.52 -18.86 -9.14
C SER A 1035 45.35 -18.05 -8.56
N GLY A 1036 44.41 -18.74 -7.90
CA GLY A 1036 43.09 -18.25 -7.51
C GLY A 1036 42.41 -19.10 -6.44
N ASN A 1037 41.07 -19.02 -6.35
CA ASN A 1037 40.27 -19.73 -5.34
C ASN A 1037 39.69 -21.02 -5.92
N LEU A 1038 39.86 -22.15 -5.23
CA LEU A 1038 39.28 -23.45 -5.62
C LEU A 1038 38.46 -24.04 -4.47
N THR A 1039 37.24 -24.48 -4.76
CA THR A 1039 36.44 -25.32 -3.87
C THR A 1039 36.24 -26.72 -4.46
N LEU A 1040 36.61 -27.73 -3.68
CA LEU A 1040 36.35 -29.15 -3.96
C LEU A 1040 35.22 -29.60 -3.04
N ASN A 1041 34.10 -30.06 -3.61
CA ASN A 1041 32.94 -30.49 -2.84
C ASN A 1041 32.49 -31.90 -3.23
N ASN A 1042 32.14 -32.71 -2.24
CA ASN A 1042 31.49 -34.01 -2.44
C ASN A 1042 32.20 -34.92 -3.46
N ILE A 1043 33.54 -34.94 -3.42
CA ILE A 1043 34.36 -35.63 -4.42
C ILE A 1043 35.35 -36.59 -3.79
N THR A 1044 35.57 -37.73 -4.46
CA THR A 1044 36.60 -38.69 -4.05
C THR A 1044 37.78 -38.64 -5.00
N PHE A 1045 38.96 -38.23 -4.52
CA PHE A 1045 40.21 -38.36 -5.26
C PHE A 1045 40.93 -39.64 -4.84
N ASN A 1046 41.06 -40.60 -5.75
CA ASN A 1046 41.82 -41.83 -5.53
C ASN A 1046 43.13 -41.80 -6.32
N GLY A 1047 44.25 -41.57 -5.61
CA GLY A 1047 45.57 -41.32 -6.21
C GLY A 1047 46.33 -42.57 -6.70
N GLY A 1048 45.96 -43.77 -6.24
CA GLY A 1048 46.67 -45.01 -6.58
C GLY A 1048 48.12 -45.06 -6.06
N SER A 1049 49.10 -45.22 -6.95
CA SER A 1049 50.53 -45.37 -6.59
C SER A 1049 51.42 -44.15 -6.86
N LYS A 1050 50.86 -43.02 -7.36
CA LYS A 1050 51.65 -41.83 -7.76
C LYS A 1050 50.93 -40.48 -7.50
N LYS A 1051 51.69 -39.39 -7.62
CA LYS A 1051 51.40 -37.98 -7.23
C LYS A 1051 50.14 -37.37 -7.87
N ILE A 1052 49.16 -36.99 -7.04
CA ILE A 1052 48.18 -35.93 -7.36
C ILE A 1052 48.29 -34.89 -6.25
N SER A 1053 48.49 -33.62 -6.62
CA SER A 1053 48.65 -32.53 -5.65
C SER A 1053 47.95 -31.26 -6.11
N VAL A 1054 47.36 -30.56 -5.15
CA VAL A 1054 46.86 -29.20 -5.33
C VAL A 1054 47.92 -28.22 -4.83
N SER A 1055 48.36 -27.31 -5.70
CA SER A 1055 49.47 -26.37 -5.39
C SER A 1055 49.30 -25.00 -6.04
N CYS A 1056 49.88 -23.94 -5.46
CA CYS A 1056 49.83 -22.60 -6.04
C CYS A 1056 50.93 -22.37 -7.12
N ILE A 1057 50.64 -21.56 -8.13
CA ILE A 1057 51.50 -21.21 -9.28
C ILE A 1057 52.44 -20.05 -8.93
N GLN A 1058 52.00 -19.12 -8.05
CA GLN A 1058 52.71 -17.88 -7.72
C GLN A 1058 52.84 -17.71 -6.20
N GLY A 1059 53.86 -18.30 -5.56
CA GLY A 1059 54.12 -18.09 -4.13
C GLY A 1059 52.95 -18.47 -3.20
N MET A 1060 53.06 -18.16 -1.91
CA MET A 1060 52.03 -18.52 -0.91
C MET A 1060 50.96 -17.42 -0.70
N ASP A 1061 50.93 -16.35 -1.50
CA ASP A 1061 50.12 -15.15 -1.22
C ASP A 1061 48.88 -14.99 -2.12
N SER A 1062 48.65 -15.92 -3.06
CA SER A 1062 47.67 -15.69 -4.14
C SER A 1062 46.66 -16.82 -4.38
N CYS A 1063 46.56 -17.83 -3.50
CA CYS A 1063 45.68 -18.99 -3.73
C CYS A 1063 44.97 -19.45 -2.46
N ASN A 1064 43.65 -19.66 -2.53
CA ASN A 1064 42.86 -20.26 -1.46
C ASN A 1064 42.24 -21.59 -1.91
N LEU A 1065 42.19 -22.56 -1.01
CA LEU A 1065 41.63 -23.89 -1.26
C LEU A 1065 40.62 -24.25 -0.18
N THR A 1066 39.41 -24.58 -0.58
CA THR A 1066 38.37 -25.10 0.30
C THR A 1066 38.01 -26.54 -0.10
N ILE A 1067 37.98 -27.45 0.87
CA ILE A 1067 37.64 -28.86 0.68
C ILE A 1067 36.46 -29.19 1.59
N LYS A 1068 35.34 -29.63 1.02
CA LYS A 1068 34.11 -29.96 1.74
C LYS A 1068 33.60 -31.35 1.39
N ASN A 1069 33.18 -32.13 2.38
CA ASN A 1069 32.49 -33.41 2.17
C ASN A 1069 33.26 -34.38 1.24
N SER A 1070 34.59 -34.33 1.22
CA SER A 1070 35.40 -34.97 0.17
C SER A 1070 36.34 -36.03 0.74
N ASN A 1071 36.76 -36.98 -0.09
CA ASN A 1071 37.64 -38.08 0.28
C ASN A 1071 38.92 -38.04 -0.54
N PHE A 1072 40.09 -38.13 0.11
CA PHE A 1072 41.40 -38.22 -0.54
C PHE A 1072 42.09 -39.49 -0.07
N ILE A 1073 42.23 -40.44 -0.99
CA ILE A 1073 42.63 -41.81 -0.66
C ILE A 1073 43.82 -42.25 -1.51
N ASN A 1074 44.82 -42.88 -0.87
CA ASN A 1074 45.98 -43.50 -1.52
C ASN A 1074 46.83 -42.53 -2.37
N HIS A 1075 47.05 -41.29 -1.93
CA HIS A 1075 47.97 -40.38 -2.64
C HIS A 1075 49.41 -40.64 -2.21
N ASN A 1076 50.16 -41.42 -2.99
CA ASN A 1076 51.54 -41.78 -2.70
C ASN A 1076 52.53 -40.95 -3.55
N GLY A 1077 53.50 -40.29 -2.90
CA GLY A 1077 54.61 -39.59 -3.55
C GLY A 1077 54.46 -38.07 -3.69
N SER A 1078 53.34 -37.48 -3.28
CA SER A 1078 53.12 -36.03 -3.15
C SER A 1078 52.13 -35.72 -2.03
N SER A 1079 52.26 -34.57 -1.37
CA SER A 1079 51.20 -34.08 -0.48
C SER A 1079 49.98 -33.73 -1.31
N VAL A 1080 48.79 -34.05 -0.79
CA VAL A 1080 47.50 -33.68 -1.38
C VAL A 1080 47.38 -32.17 -1.54
N ILE A 1081 47.87 -31.41 -0.55
CA ILE A 1081 47.86 -29.95 -0.53
C ILE A 1081 49.28 -29.43 -0.30
N HIS A 1082 49.76 -28.56 -1.19
CA HIS A 1082 51.12 -28.02 -1.15
C HIS A 1082 51.16 -26.52 -1.41
N GLY A 1083 51.60 -25.72 -0.43
CA GLY A 1083 51.95 -24.31 -0.65
C GLY A 1083 50.75 -23.43 -1.03
N ILE A 1084 49.72 -23.40 -0.17
CA ILE A 1084 48.49 -22.62 -0.37
C ILE A 1084 48.38 -21.52 0.70
N HIS A 1085 47.86 -20.33 0.36
CA HIS A 1085 47.68 -19.22 1.32
C HIS A 1085 46.70 -19.61 2.42
N GLU A 1086 45.43 -19.81 2.07
CA GLU A 1086 44.38 -20.23 2.98
C GLU A 1086 43.83 -21.59 2.57
N THR A 1087 43.77 -22.52 3.52
CA THR A 1087 43.22 -23.87 3.32
C THR A 1087 42.14 -24.12 4.35
N ILE A 1088 40.92 -24.40 3.89
CA ILE A 1088 39.78 -24.75 4.73
C ILE A 1088 39.34 -26.16 4.39
N VAL A 1089 39.29 -27.05 5.39
CA VAL A 1089 38.88 -28.44 5.25
C VAL A 1089 37.71 -28.71 6.19
N THR A 1090 36.56 -29.11 5.65
CA THR A 1090 35.37 -29.41 6.45
C THR A 1090 34.76 -30.76 6.07
N ASN A 1091 34.32 -31.55 7.05
CA ASN A 1091 33.60 -32.82 6.83
C ASN A 1091 34.30 -33.78 5.84
N SER A 1092 35.63 -33.84 5.82
CA SER A 1092 36.38 -34.54 4.77
C SER A 1092 37.29 -35.64 5.34
N ASN A 1093 37.61 -36.66 4.52
CA ASN A 1093 38.42 -37.80 4.92
C ASN A 1093 39.72 -37.89 4.11
N PHE A 1094 40.84 -38.15 4.79
CA PHE A 1094 42.16 -38.33 4.19
C PHE A 1094 42.77 -39.64 4.66
N ILE A 1095 42.89 -40.62 3.76
CA ILE A 1095 43.20 -42.00 4.12
C ILE A 1095 44.39 -42.51 3.30
N ASN A 1096 45.38 -43.12 3.96
CA ASN A 1096 46.53 -43.78 3.31
C ASN A 1096 47.36 -42.86 2.39
N ASN A 1097 47.47 -41.57 2.69
CA ASN A 1097 48.28 -40.65 1.89
C ASN A 1097 49.73 -40.63 2.39
N SER A 1098 50.71 -40.52 1.50
CA SER A 1098 52.13 -40.59 1.83
C SER A 1098 52.97 -39.56 1.08
N TYR A 1099 53.75 -38.75 1.82
CA TYR A 1099 54.69 -37.80 1.21
C TYR A 1099 55.96 -37.56 2.03
N TYR A 1100 56.95 -36.88 1.44
CA TYR A 1100 58.24 -36.64 2.07
C TYR A 1100 58.16 -35.74 3.33
N PHE A 1101 57.28 -34.74 3.35
CA PHE A 1101 56.92 -33.94 4.53
C PHE A 1101 55.40 -33.83 4.56
N GLY A 1102 54.68 -33.94 5.69
CA GLY A 1102 53.24 -33.69 5.69
C GLY A 1102 52.46 -34.61 4.75
N GLY A 1103 52.12 -35.83 5.17
CA GLY A 1103 51.50 -36.83 4.29
C GLY A 1103 50.23 -36.38 3.55
N VAL A 1104 49.59 -35.31 4.02
CA VAL A 1104 48.42 -34.69 3.38
C VAL A 1104 48.67 -33.21 3.06
N ILE A 1105 49.12 -32.42 4.04
CA ILE A 1105 49.21 -30.96 3.94
C ILE A 1105 50.65 -30.51 4.19
N THR A 1106 51.20 -29.73 3.26
CA THR A 1106 52.48 -29.06 3.42
C THR A 1106 52.37 -27.56 3.17
N ARG A 1107 52.87 -26.76 4.12
CA ARG A 1107 53.01 -25.29 4.03
C ARG A 1107 51.69 -24.57 3.68
N SER A 1108 50.94 -24.16 4.71
CA SER A 1108 49.72 -23.35 4.57
C SER A 1108 49.77 -22.15 5.52
N TYR A 1109 49.49 -20.94 5.04
CA TYR A 1109 49.59 -19.72 5.86
C TYR A 1109 48.41 -19.57 6.83
N LYS A 1110 47.19 -19.93 6.40
CA LYS A 1110 46.00 -20.05 7.24
C LYS A 1110 45.38 -21.41 7.01
N LEU A 1111 45.38 -22.27 8.02
CA LEU A 1111 44.81 -23.62 7.93
C LEU A 1111 43.65 -23.76 8.91
N THR A 1112 42.45 -24.08 8.41
CA THR A 1112 41.29 -24.39 9.25
C THR A 1112 40.76 -25.78 8.89
N ILE A 1113 40.63 -26.65 9.88
CA ILE A 1113 40.14 -28.02 9.75
C ILE A 1113 38.97 -28.21 10.71
N ILE A 1114 37.82 -28.64 10.20
CA ILE A 1114 36.58 -28.81 10.97
C ILE A 1114 35.97 -30.17 10.64
N ASN A 1115 35.52 -30.95 11.63
CA ASN A 1115 34.76 -32.19 11.43
C ASN A 1115 35.42 -33.19 10.46
N SER A 1116 36.75 -33.26 10.39
CA SER A 1116 37.45 -34.02 9.34
C SER A 1116 38.30 -35.16 9.91
N ASN A 1117 38.52 -36.22 9.13
CA ASN A 1117 39.22 -37.43 9.56
C ASN A 1117 40.51 -37.65 8.76
N PHE A 1118 41.58 -38.02 9.45
CA PHE A 1118 42.90 -38.32 8.89
C PHE A 1118 43.38 -39.66 9.42
N THR A 1119 43.40 -40.69 8.55
CA THR A 1119 43.68 -42.06 8.96
C THR A 1119 44.85 -42.66 8.18
N ASN A 1120 45.83 -43.23 8.88
CA ASN A 1120 46.95 -43.98 8.31
C ASN A 1120 47.75 -43.20 7.23
N ASN A 1121 47.85 -41.87 7.37
CA ASN A 1121 48.70 -41.06 6.51
C ASN A 1121 50.15 -41.09 7.00
N THR A 1122 51.12 -41.09 6.10
CA THR A 1122 52.53 -41.29 6.42
C THR A 1122 53.42 -40.18 5.87
N SER A 1123 54.51 -39.88 6.58
CA SER A 1123 55.56 -38.99 6.09
C SER A 1123 56.96 -39.55 6.29
N ASN A 1124 57.82 -39.40 5.27
CA ASN A 1124 59.23 -39.79 5.33
C ASN A 1124 60.12 -38.79 6.09
N MET A 1125 59.55 -37.71 6.65
CA MET A 1125 60.24 -36.76 7.52
C MET A 1125 59.34 -36.39 8.72
N HIS A 1126 58.82 -35.18 8.76
CA HIS A 1126 58.06 -34.62 9.88
C HIS A 1126 56.59 -34.45 9.51
N GLY A 1127 55.68 -34.62 10.48
CA GLY A 1127 54.25 -34.40 10.30
C GLY A 1127 53.58 -35.47 9.45
N GLY A 1128 53.09 -36.57 10.04
CA GLY A 1128 52.49 -37.66 9.26
C GLY A 1128 51.28 -37.25 8.43
N VAL A 1129 50.58 -36.18 8.83
CA VAL A 1129 49.50 -35.53 8.09
C VAL A 1129 49.91 -34.12 7.67
N ILE A 1130 50.33 -33.28 8.62
CA ILE A 1130 50.53 -31.85 8.43
C ILE A 1130 51.99 -31.49 8.72
N TYR A 1131 52.64 -30.82 7.78
CA TYR A 1131 53.95 -30.19 7.98
C TYR A 1131 53.89 -28.70 7.64
N ASN A 1132 54.10 -27.85 8.64
CA ASN A 1132 54.07 -26.40 8.48
C ASN A 1132 55.30 -25.74 9.14
N MET A 1133 56.23 -25.21 8.33
CA MET A 1133 57.50 -24.61 8.78
C MET A 1133 57.80 -23.37 7.91
N TYR A 1134 58.30 -22.30 8.54
CA TYR A 1134 58.76 -21.03 7.93
C TYR A 1134 57.71 -19.98 7.51
N THR A 1135 56.58 -19.87 8.21
CA THR A 1135 55.61 -18.77 8.03
C THR A 1135 55.36 -18.05 9.36
N LYS A 1136 56.19 -17.05 9.70
CA LYS A 1136 55.93 -16.20 10.88
C LYS A 1136 54.51 -15.62 10.77
N ASN A 1137 53.68 -15.83 11.79
CA ASN A 1137 52.27 -15.42 11.87
C ASN A 1137 51.22 -16.33 11.18
N SER A 1138 51.56 -17.56 10.77
CA SER A 1138 50.52 -18.49 10.31
C SER A 1138 49.65 -19.01 11.46
N ILE A 1139 48.37 -19.25 11.16
CA ILE A 1139 47.37 -19.72 12.13
C ILE A 1139 46.81 -21.05 11.64
N MET A 1140 46.78 -22.05 12.52
CA MET A 1140 46.18 -23.34 12.32
C MET A 1140 45.06 -23.57 13.35
N ASN A 1141 43.83 -23.76 12.87
CA ASN A 1141 42.66 -24.07 13.70
C ASN A 1141 42.16 -25.48 13.38
N ILE A 1142 42.07 -26.35 14.37
CA ILE A 1142 41.57 -27.72 14.24
C ILE A 1142 40.41 -27.90 15.21
N ILE A 1143 39.22 -28.17 14.68
CA ILE A 1143 37.97 -28.21 15.43
C ILE A 1143 37.25 -29.53 15.15
N ASN A 1144 36.87 -30.24 16.20
CA ASN A 1144 36.04 -31.46 16.11
C ASN A 1144 36.55 -32.49 15.09
N SER A 1145 37.86 -32.69 14.98
CA SER A 1145 38.48 -33.51 13.92
C SER A 1145 39.26 -34.70 14.51
N THR A 1146 39.48 -35.74 13.71
CA THR A 1146 40.05 -37.01 14.17
C THR A 1146 41.31 -37.39 13.39
N PHE A 1147 42.38 -37.76 14.09
CA PHE A 1147 43.68 -38.17 13.55
C PHE A 1147 44.06 -39.54 14.12
N ILE A 1148 44.05 -40.59 13.28
CA ILE A 1148 44.27 -41.97 13.71
C ILE A 1148 45.40 -42.63 12.91
N GLU A 1149 46.32 -43.32 13.59
CA GLU A 1149 47.35 -44.18 12.97
C GLU A 1149 48.29 -43.48 11.97
N ASN A 1150 48.43 -42.15 12.04
CA ASN A 1150 49.32 -41.42 11.14
C ASN A 1150 50.78 -41.57 11.59
N LYS A 1151 51.74 -41.62 10.65
CA LYS A 1151 53.15 -41.90 10.95
C LYS A 1151 54.11 -40.89 10.35
N ALA A 1152 55.16 -40.52 11.06
CA ALA A 1152 56.28 -39.73 10.56
C ALA A 1152 57.62 -40.38 10.95
N THR A 1153 58.59 -40.46 10.04
CA THR A 1153 59.89 -41.08 10.38
C THR A 1153 60.78 -40.20 11.28
N LYS A 1154 60.44 -38.91 11.46
CA LYS A 1154 61.15 -37.96 12.33
C LYS A 1154 60.27 -37.43 13.47
N LYS A 1155 59.75 -36.20 13.38
CA LYS A 1155 58.98 -35.55 14.48
C LYS A 1155 57.54 -35.28 14.06
N GLY A 1156 56.60 -35.46 14.99
CA GLY A 1156 55.19 -35.12 14.82
C GLY A 1156 54.41 -36.19 14.04
N GLY A 1157 54.01 -37.28 14.69
CA GLY A 1157 53.31 -38.41 14.06
C GLY A 1157 52.07 -38.02 13.26
N ALA A 1158 51.32 -37.00 13.68
CA ALA A 1158 50.25 -36.38 12.88
C ALA A 1158 50.62 -34.97 12.39
N ILE A 1159 51.08 -34.10 13.29
CA ILE A 1159 51.30 -32.68 13.01
C ILE A 1159 52.73 -32.30 13.40
N TYR A 1160 53.43 -31.63 12.49
CA TYR A 1160 54.65 -30.90 12.77
C TYR A 1160 54.46 -29.43 12.39
N ALA A 1161 54.67 -28.54 13.36
CA ALA A 1161 54.39 -27.12 13.27
C ALA A 1161 55.51 -26.34 13.95
N GLU A 1162 56.09 -25.36 13.26
CA GLU A 1162 57.19 -24.54 13.78
C GLU A 1162 57.03 -23.07 13.35
N GLY A 1163 56.95 -22.17 14.34
CA GLY A 1163 56.78 -20.73 14.13
C GLY A 1163 55.34 -20.26 13.83
N CYS A 1164 54.33 -21.08 14.15
CA CYS A 1164 52.91 -20.82 13.89
C CYS A 1164 52.03 -20.99 15.15
N ILE A 1165 50.84 -20.37 15.17
CA ILE A 1165 49.84 -20.55 16.23
C ILE A 1165 48.98 -21.77 15.89
N VAL A 1166 48.86 -22.73 16.80
CA VAL A 1166 48.03 -23.93 16.62
C VAL A 1166 46.95 -24.00 17.70
N ASN A 1167 45.70 -23.90 17.28
CA ASN A 1167 44.51 -24.02 18.13
C ASN A 1167 43.83 -25.35 17.83
N ILE A 1168 43.64 -26.19 18.86
CA ILE A 1168 42.97 -27.48 18.75
C ILE A 1168 41.80 -27.52 19.73
N THR A 1169 40.60 -27.75 19.22
CA THR A 1169 39.35 -27.77 19.98
C THR A 1169 38.60 -29.06 19.68
N ASN A 1170 38.14 -29.78 20.70
CA ASN A 1170 37.29 -30.97 20.60
C ASN A 1170 37.77 -32.06 19.62
N SER A 1171 39.08 -32.25 19.44
CA SER A 1171 39.64 -33.14 18.42
C SER A 1171 40.34 -34.37 19.01
N ILE A 1172 40.35 -35.49 18.26
CA ILE A 1172 40.88 -36.79 18.70
C ILE A 1172 42.21 -37.09 17.97
N PHE A 1173 43.25 -37.46 18.73
CA PHE A 1173 44.52 -37.96 18.19
C PHE A 1173 44.83 -39.32 18.83
N LYS A 1174 44.84 -40.39 18.02
CA LYS A 1174 45.05 -41.76 18.49
C LYS A 1174 46.09 -42.50 17.63
N ASP A 1175 47.02 -43.21 18.27
CA ASP A 1175 48.02 -44.09 17.62
C ASP A 1175 48.88 -43.42 16.53
N ASN A 1176 49.12 -42.11 16.64
CA ASN A 1176 49.98 -41.38 15.70
C ASN A 1176 51.45 -41.47 16.14
N ASN A 1177 52.33 -42.02 15.29
CA ASN A 1177 53.74 -42.33 15.61
C ASN A 1177 54.74 -41.43 14.89
#